data_AF-A0A1G0PBJ4-F1
#
_entry.id   AF-A0A1G0PBJ4-F1
#
_cell.length_a   1.000
_cell.length_b   1.000
_cell.length_c   1.000
_cell.angle_alpha   90.00
_cell.angle_beta   90.00
_cell.angle_gamma   90.00
#
_symmetry.space_group_name_H-M   'P 1'
#
loop_
_entity.id
_entity.type
_entity.pdbx_description
1 polymer ?
#
loop_
_entity_poly.entity_id
_entity_poly.type
_entity_poly.pdbx_seq_one_letter_code
_entity_poly.pdbx_strand_id
1 'polypeptide(L)'
;MEYTPSEKRLIILLSTYSVLFLLACIVSAYFFIFHYRETNLLLLVTPFLCLILFIFCLLGSEGIRKNYIFIDLLNLSFLFVFIITAIKYFTSSNAELKVIYGEYALLFIALFILMVLIWRQAVISRFGLNELSPTEALSYRALAEVVIGDYKAEGYSFDTIVKDFDDYLNRFRSIQKCSVKLVYFVIQYVPLIFLNVPLTWMGVEDRKKFIKKRFYKASGTLLTLMRSAKQLVYFIYYGSKPSFKSTGYLMFEDRERFKKMPKIPEPEPLNVTYIREPKKIDTDICVIGSGAAGAVAAYNLAKNTGKKVTILEKGKYYIPQNDFTNLESEMIGTLYKDGALEMTQDFDLAVLQGICVGGSTTVNNGICFRTPHPVLDEWEKIGAKIDVTKLENYFTTVEKIIGAVPLNRTKTNEGANRFYKGAEKLGLNPEWFVTNFGECGGSGYCNIGCKYNRKLSMLLNYLPLAQKEGTEIIADAGVVKIFTNGRNANEIKCKTSTGITFNVSAKQIVIAAGAIASSGILLRSGIKRNIGTRLSFNITTPMMAEFPGVINSFDGVQMCCYIKGSGYLVETTFNPPGASALIMQGWFEQLNERMNKYTRYATAAPVVGSEPNGKVKLSLFGNTSIDYDMTPSDFKKLKEGMKTLCRVFLSAGADCVLPSSYDDMVIKSDSDLSKIDNMIKVPQDISLSSAHPQGGNPLSDIKEIGAVDTNFRVHGFDNLYVCDASIFPTGVMVNPQLSIMGLANYAADKISENI
;
A
#
# COMPACT_ATOMS: atom_id res chain seq x y z
N MET A 1 29.21 12.99 13.32
CA MET A 1 28.23 12.24 14.13
C MET A 1 29.00 11.43 15.15
N GLU A 2 28.63 11.50 16.42
CA GLU A 2 29.24 10.68 17.48
C GLU A 2 28.85 9.20 17.35
N TYR A 3 29.73 8.30 17.81
CA TYR A 3 29.45 6.87 17.88
C TYR A 3 28.39 6.57 18.95
N THR A 4 27.39 5.76 18.61
CA THR A 4 26.39 5.23 19.55
C THR A 4 27.05 4.35 20.62
N PRO A 5 26.43 4.16 21.80
CA PRO A 5 26.94 3.24 22.82
C PRO A 5 27.21 1.82 22.31
N SER A 6 26.37 1.32 21.39
CA SER A 6 26.54 0.01 20.74
C SER A 6 27.74 -0.02 19.80
N GLU A 7 27.98 1.05 19.04
CA GLU A 7 29.17 1.20 18.19
C GLU A 7 30.45 1.28 19.04
N LYS A 8 30.42 2.00 20.17
CA LYS A 8 31.53 2.05 21.13
C LYS A 8 31.81 0.68 21.73
N ARG A 9 30.77 -0.07 22.12
CA ARG A 9 30.91 -1.47 22.59
C ARG A 9 31.50 -2.38 21.52
N LEU A 10 31.08 -2.23 20.26
CA LEU A 10 31.61 -3.00 19.13
C LEU A 10 33.09 -2.71 18.90
N ILE A 11 33.50 -1.45 18.95
CA ILE A 11 34.92 -1.06 18.87
C ILE A 11 35.72 -1.70 20.00
N ILE A 12 35.25 -1.57 21.25
CA ILE A 12 35.92 -2.14 22.44
C ILE A 12 36.04 -3.67 22.32
N LEU A 13 34.97 -4.36 21.91
CA LEU A 13 34.97 -5.81 21.73
C LEU A 13 35.91 -6.26 20.62
N LEU A 14 35.96 -5.57 19.48
CA LEU A 14 36.93 -5.87 18.41
C LEU A 14 38.36 -5.69 18.92
N SER A 15 38.62 -4.69 19.76
CA SER A 15 39.91 -4.49 20.42
C SER A 15 40.23 -5.60 21.43
N THR A 16 39.30 -5.96 22.32
CA THR A 16 39.50 -7.05 23.31
C THR A 16 39.68 -8.40 22.63
N TYR A 17 38.92 -8.66 21.56
CA TYR A 17 39.01 -9.88 20.77
C TYR A 17 40.35 -10.00 20.06
N SER A 18 40.87 -8.88 19.53
CA SER A 18 42.21 -8.82 18.94
C SER A 18 43.29 -9.24 19.95
N VAL A 19 43.14 -8.84 21.21
CA VAL A 19 44.07 -9.19 22.30
C VAL A 19 43.96 -10.67 22.68
N LEU A 20 42.75 -11.20 22.87
CA LEU A 20 42.55 -12.62 23.21
C LEU A 20 42.99 -13.57 22.09
N PHE A 21 42.79 -13.16 20.83
CA PHE A 21 43.20 -13.91 19.66
C PHE A 21 44.73 -13.92 19.49
N LEU A 22 45.39 -12.78 19.76
CA LEU A 22 46.85 -12.69 19.80
C LEU A 22 47.43 -13.66 20.86
N LEU A 23 46.82 -13.73 22.05
CA LEU A 23 47.17 -14.69 23.09
C LEU A 23 47.00 -16.15 22.62
N ALA A 24 45.90 -16.47 21.95
CA ALA A 24 45.68 -17.81 21.38
C ALA A 24 46.72 -18.17 20.31
N CYS A 25 47.11 -17.22 19.45
CA CYS A 25 48.21 -17.42 18.49
C CYS A 25 49.55 -17.67 19.17
N ILE A 26 49.84 -16.96 20.27
CA ILE A 26 51.07 -17.16 21.05
C ILE A 26 51.09 -18.57 21.66
N VAL A 27 49.95 -19.04 22.19
CA VAL A 27 49.82 -20.40 22.74
C VAL A 27 49.94 -21.47 21.63
N SER A 28 49.31 -21.28 20.47
CA SER A 28 49.46 -22.19 19.32
C SER A 28 50.90 -22.24 18.81
N ALA A 29 51.59 -21.09 18.76
CA ALA A 29 53.00 -21.01 18.40
C ALA A 29 53.90 -21.70 19.45
N TYR A 30 53.58 -21.59 20.74
CA TYR A 30 54.28 -22.30 21.80
C TYR A 30 54.17 -23.84 21.63
N PHE A 31 52.96 -24.36 21.43
CA PHE A 31 52.77 -25.80 21.20
C PHE A 31 53.46 -26.30 19.92
N PHE A 32 53.50 -25.48 18.87
CA PHE A 32 54.25 -25.76 17.65
C PHE A 32 55.76 -25.88 17.87
N ILE A 33 56.34 -24.99 18.68
CA ILE A 33 57.78 -24.99 18.97
C ILE A 33 58.18 -26.21 19.80
N PHE A 34 57.33 -26.64 20.73
CA PHE A 34 57.72 -27.63 21.73
C PHE A 34 57.21 -29.05 21.47
N HIS A 35 56.17 -29.29 20.65
CA HIS A 35 55.58 -30.62 20.42
C HIS A 35 55.34 -30.89 18.93
N TYR A 36 56.23 -31.64 18.26
CA TYR A 36 56.15 -31.95 16.82
C TYR A 36 55.99 -33.45 16.54
N ARG A 37 54.89 -33.85 15.87
CA ARG A 37 54.83 -35.00 14.94
C ARG A 37 53.52 -35.00 14.12
N GLU A 38 53.70 -35.09 12.80
CA GLU A 38 52.74 -35.38 11.72
C GLU A 38 51.32 -34.77 11.77
N THR A 39 51.15 -33.57 11.19
CA THR A 39 49.91 -33.20 10.48
C THR A 39 50.18 -32.11 9.43
N ASN A 40 50.05 -32.48 8.16
CA ASN A 40 50.22 -31.59 7.01
C ASN A 40 48.95 -30.74 6.76
N LEU A 41 49.10 -29.42 6.90
CA LEU A 41 48.99 -28.36 5.87
C LEU A 41 48.25 -27.07 6.29
N LEU A 42 47.36 -27.09 7.30
CA LEU A 42 46.50 -25.94 7.65
C LEU A 42 46.92 -25.16 8.93
N LEU A 43 47.84 -25.74 9.71
CA LEU A 43 48.41 -25.15 10.93
C LEU A 43 49.29 -23.90 10.68
N LEU A 44 49.53 -23.52 9.42
CA LEU A 44 50.46 -22.45 9.00
C LEU A 44 49.81 -21.26 8.27
N VAL A 45 48.51 -21.29 7.92
CA VAL A 45 47.90 -20.19 7.13
C VAL A 45 47.20 -19.14 8.00
N THR A 46 46.60 -19.52 9.12
CA THR A 46 45.68 -18.63 9.85
C THR A 46 46.37 -17.60 10.76
N PRO A 47 47.46 -17.93 11.47
CA PRO A 47 48.27 -16.91 12.15
C PRO A 47 48.76 -15.79 11.20
N PHE A 48 48.84 -16.07 9.89
CA PHE A 48 49.14 -15.12 8.81
C PHE A 48 47.93 -14.23 8.41
N LEU A 49 46.69 -14.76 8.47
CA LEU A 49 45.41 -14.06 8.19
C LEU A 49 44.99 -13.14 9.35
N CYS A 50 45.27 -13.58 10.57
CA CYS A 50 45.02 -12.85 11.80
C CYS A 50 46.02 -11.72 12.03
N LEU A 51 47.19 -11.77 11.39
CA LEU A 51 48.18 -10.70 11.31
C LEU A 51 47.81 -9.65 10.23
N ILE A 52 47.10 -10.01 9.16
CA ILE A 52 46.64 -9.07 8.11
C ILE A 52 45.38 -8.29 8.52
N LEU A 53 44.41 -8.92 9.18
CA LEU A 53 43.17 -8.27 9.68
C LEU A 53 43.41 -7.36 10.89
N PHE A 54 44.38 -7.70 11.73
CA PHE A 54 44.86 -6.88 12.86
C PHE A 54 45.51 -5.56 12.40
N ILE A 55 46.03 -5.47 11.17
CA ILE A 55 46.80 -4.32 10.63
C ILE A 55 45.95 -3.43 9.70
N PHE A 56 44.92 -3.97 9.07
CA PHE A 56 44.00 -3.23 8.19
C PHE A 56 42.95 -2.37 8.93
N CYS A 57 43.40 -1.55 9.88
CA CYS A 57 42.67 -0.37 10.34
C CYS A 57 41.49 -0.65 11.30
N LEU A 58 41.51 -0.39 12.59
CA LEU A 58 42.36 0.43 13.44
C LEU A 58 42.44 1.93 13.07
N LEU A 59 42.83 2.37 11.86
CA LEU A 59 43.41 3.73 11.73
C LEU A 59 43.16 4.48 10.41
N GLY A 60 42.29 3.99 9.53
CA GLY A 60 42.05 4.61 8.21
C GLY A 60 40.67 5.24 8.05
N SER A 61 40.34 6.27 8.84
CA SER A 61 39.30 7.29 8.59
C SER A 61 37.87 6.83 8.17
N GLU A 62 36.90 6.92 9.08
CA GLU A 62 35.43 6.83 8.83
C GLU A 62 34.73 5.45 8.73
N GLY A 63 34.79 4.65 9.82
CA GLY A 63 33.58 4.04 10.40
C GLY A 63 33.15 2.61 10.00
N ILE A 64 32.76 1.81 11.01
CA ILE A 64 31.95 0.57 10.90
C ILE A 64 30.73 0.75 9.99
N ARG A 65 30.21 1.99 9.88
CA ARG A 65 29.13 2.37 8.96
C ARG A 65 29.49 2.19 7.49
N LYS A 66 30.75 2.33 7.05
CA LYS A 66 31.13 2.16 5.64
C LYS A 66 31.61 0.74 5.31
N ASN A 67 32.00 -0.05 6.31
CA ASN A 67 32.77 -1.28 6.13
C ASN A 67 32.00 -2.58 6.47
N TYR A 68 30.68 -2.63 6.24
CA TYR A 68 29.85 -3.83 6.49
C TYR A 68 30.29 -5.04 5.66
N ILE A 69 30.85 -4.82 4.47
CA ILE A 69 31.39 -5.87 3.59
C ILE A 69 32.51 -6.66 4.30
N PHE A 70 33.36 -5.97 5.05
CA PHE A 70 34.45 -6.62 5.78
C PHE A 70 33.95 -7.48 6.94
N ILE A 71 32.86 -7.06 7.60
CA ILE A 71 32.21 -7.86 8.63
C ILE A 71 31.57 -9.11 8.02
N ASP A 72 30.95 -8.98 6.84
CA ASP A 72 30.41 -10.13 6.10
C ASP A 72 31.51 -11.12 5.69
N LEU A 73 32.66 -10.63 5.19
CA LEU A 73 33.81 -11.46 4.84
C LEU A 73 34.43 -12.17 6.06
N LEU A 74 34.49 -11.49 7.20
CA LEU A 74 34.94 -12.08 8.46
C LEU A 74 33.97 -13.18 8.93
N ASN A 75 32.67 -12.92 8.87
CA ASN A 75 31.62 -13.91 9.17
C ASN A 75 31.74 -15.14 8.27
N LEU A 76 31.92 -14.95 6.96
CA LEU A 76 32.11 -16.07 6.03
C LEU A 76 33.39 -16.86 6.33
N SER A 77 34.46 -16.18 6.76
CA SER A 77 35.71 -16.84 7.15
C SER A 77 35.50 -17.73 8.39
N PHE A 78 34.81 -17.24 9.42
CA PHE A 78 34.46 -18.06 10.59
C PHE A 78 33.56 -19.24 10.24
N LEU A 79 32.55 -19.03 9.39
CA LEU A 79 31.67 -20.11 8.93
C LEU A 79 32.44 -21.16 8.12
N PHE A 80 33.38 -20.74 7.27
CA PHE A 80 34.22 -21.64 6.48
C PHE A 80 35.13 -22.49 7.36
N VAL A 81 35.81 -21.88 8.33
CA VAL A 81 36.66 -22.60 9.29
C VAL A 81 35.82 -23.55 10.16
N PHE A 82 34.63 -23.13 10.59
CA PHE A 82 33.68 -24.02 11.27
C PHE A 82 33.33 -25.24 10.41
N ILE A 83 32.96 -25.06 9.14
CA ILE A 83 32.61 -26.18 8.25
C ILE A 83 33.80 -27.15 8.10
N ILE A 84 35.02 -26.64 7.90
CA ILE A 84 36.22 -27.48 7.78
C ILE A 84 36.49 -28.26 9.06
N THR A 85 36.47 -27.59 10.21
CA THR A 85 36.73 -28.21 11.51
C THR A 85 35.65 -29.24 11.88
N ALA A 86 34.39 -28.97 11.56
CA ALA A 86 33.29 -29.92 11.71
C ALA A 86 33.47 -31.15 10.81
N ILE A 87 33.83 -30.97 9.53
CA ILE A 87 34.14 -32.10 8.64
C ILE A 87 35.29 -32.93 9.20
N LYS A 88 36.36 -32.28 9.71
CA LYS A 88 37.52 -32.96 10.31
C LYS A 88 37.17 -33.71 11.60
N TYR A 89 36.28 -33.16 12.42
CA TYR A 89 35.74 -33.83 13.60
C TYR A 89 35.06 -35.16 13.24
N PHE A 90 34.19 -35.17 12.23
CA PHE A 90 33.48 -36.38 11.80
C PHE A 90 34.36 -37.36 11.02
N THR A 91 35.42 -36.89 10.35
CA THR A 91 36.28 -37.73 9.49
C THR A 91 37.55 -38.24 10.15
N SER A 92 38.01 -37.64 11.27
CA SER A 92 39.20 -38.09 11.99
C SER A 92 38.99 -39.47 12.63
N SER A 93 40.00 -40.34 12.57
CA SER A 93 40.03 -41.61 13.31
C SER A 93 40.77 -41.51 14.64
N ASN A 94 41.52 -40.43 14.87
CA ASN A 94 42.28 -40.18 16.09
C ASN A 94 41.41 -39.43 17.13
N ALA A 95 41.28 -40.01 18.33
CA ALA A 95 40.43 -39.51 19.41
C ALA A 95 40.89 -38.14 19.95
N GLU A 96 42.20 -37.91 20.11
CA GLU A 96 42.74 -36.63 20.57
C GLU A 96 42.47 -35.52 19.54
N LEU A 97 42.70 -35.82 18.25
CA LEU A 97 42.38 -34.89 17.17
C LEU A 97 40.87 -34.60 17.07
N LYS A 98 40.00 -35.57 17.35
CA LYS A 98 38.55 -35.33 17.42
C LYS A 98 38.19 -34.32 18.51
N VAL A 99 38.75 -34.44 19.71
CA VAL A 99 38.49 -33.47 20.79
C VAL A 99 38.89 -32.07 20.34
N ILE A 100 40.10 -31.93 19.77
CA ILE A 100 40.63 -30.67 19.27
C ILE A 100 39.73 -30.07 18.18
N TYR A 101 39.35 -30.84 17.15
CA TYR A 101 38.46 -30.35 16.08
C TYR A 101 37.07 -29.97 16.60
N GLY A 102 36.55 -30.68 17.61
CA GLY A 102 35.27 -30.37 18.25
C GLY A 102 35.30 -29.04 19.00
N GLU A 103 36.36 -28.79 19.78
CA GLU A 103 36.55 -27.50 20.48
C GLU A 103 36.68 -26.33 19.50
N TYR A 104 37.46 -26.49 18.42
CA TYR A 104 37.56 -25.46 17.39
C TYR A 104 36.24 -25.21 16.67
N ALA A 105 35.50 -26.27 16.32
CA ALA A 105 34.19 -26.12 15.68
C ALA A 105 33.23 -25.32 16.59
N LEU A 106 33.18 -25.65 17.89
CA LEU A 106 32.37 -24.92 18.88
C LEU A 106 32.81 -23.46 19.04
N LEU A 107 34.11 -23.20 19.07
CA LEU A 107 34.65 -21.83 19.14
C LEU A 107 34.25 -21.01 17.91
N PHE A 108 34.50 -21.52 16.70
CA PHE A 108 34.25 -20.78 15.47
C PHE A 108 32.76 -20.57 15.17
N ILE A 109 31.88 -21.51 15.53
CA ILE A 109 30.43 -21.28 15.43
C ILE A 109 29.95 -20.24 16.45
N ALA A 110 30.48 -20.26 17.69
CA ALA A 110 30.15 -19.25 18.70
C ALA A 110 30.59 -17.84 18.26
N LEU A 111 31.78 -17.73 17.67
CA LEU A 111 32.31 -16.47 17.13
C LEU A 111 31.52 -15.98 15.93
N PHE A 112 31.16 -16.88 15.01
CA PHE A 112 30.27 -16.56 13.89
C PHE A 112 28.94 -16.00 14.40
N ILE A 113 28.28 -16.69 15.34
CA ILE A 113 26.99 -16.25 15.91
C ILE A 113 27.15 -14.89 16.58
N LEU A 114 28.16 -14.71 17.43
CA LEU A 114 28.41 -13.44 18.12
C LEU A 114 28.60 -12.29 17.15
N MET A 115 29.42 -12.49 16.10
CA MET A 115 29.72 -11.47 15.11
C MET A 115 28.50 -11.12 14.23
N VAL A 116 27.68 -12.12 13.88
CA VAL A 116 26.39 -11.89 13.21
C VAL A 116 25.43 -11.08 14.08
N LEU A 117 25.32 -11.38 15.38
CA LEU A 117 24.45 -10.63 16.32
C LEU A 117 24.90 -9.18 16.46
N ILE A 118 26.21 -8.96 16.57
CA ILE A 118 26.82 -7.65 16.67
C ILE A 118 26.62 -6.84 15.39
N TRP A 119 26.92 -7.43 14.23
CA TRP A 119 26.68 -6.82 12.92
C TRP A 119 25.23 -6.39 12.77
N ARG A 120 24.31 -7.29 13.13
CA ARG A 120 22.87 -7.03 13.12
C ARG A 120 22.52 -5.84 14.01
N GLN A 121 23.02 -5.78 15.24
CA GLN A 121 22.74 -4.67 16.15
C GLN A 121 23.35 -3.34 15.66
N ALA A 122 24.53 -3.37 15.05
CA ALA A 122 25.18 -2.19 14.50
C ALA A 122 24.39 -1.60 13.33
N VAL A 123 23.91 -2.44 12.41
CA VAL A 123 23.08 -2.00 11.27
C VAL A 123 21.72 -1.48 11.75
N ILE A 124 21.07 -2.18 12.69
CA ILE A 124 19.82 -1.71 13.32
C ILE A 124 20.03 -0.34 13.97
N SER A 125 21.12 -0.15 14.71
CA SER A 125 21.39 1.11 15.41
C SER A 125 21.78 2.25 14.44
N ARG A 126 22.47 1.94 13.34
CA ARG A 126 22.86 2.93 12.32
C ARG A 126 21.64 3.58 11.66
N PHE A 127 20.69 2.76 11.24
CA PHE A 127 19.50 3.25 10.53
C PHE A 127 18.32 3.53 11.48
N GLY A 128 18.34 2.99 12.70
CA GLY A 128 17.20 3.05 13.62
C GLY A 128 16.04 2.14 13.20
N LEU A 129 16.35 0.91 12.77
CA LEU A 129 15.38 -0.03 12.19
C LEU A 129 14.42 -0.61 13.22
N ASN A 130 13.14 -0.70 12.85
CA ASN A 130 12.08 -1.36 13.61
C ASN A 130 11.50 -2.55 12.83
N GLU A 131 11.46 -2.47 11.50
CA GLU A 131 10.77 -3.45 10.65
C GLU A 131 11.71 -4.23 9.76
N LEU A 132 12.67 -3.55 9.12
CA LEU A 132 13.60 -4.17 8.16
C LEU A 132 14.68 -4.99 8.88
N SER A 133 15.06 -6.11 8.28
CA SER A 133 16.29 -6.79 8.63
C SER A 133 17.50 -6.00 8.11
N PRO A 134 18.70 -6.18 8.69
CA PRO A 134 19.93 -5.56 8.18
C PRO A 134 20.16 -5.78 6.69
N THR A 135 19.93 -7.00 6.20
CA THR A 135 20.09 -7.35 4.79
C THR A 135 19.13 -6.55 3.92
N GLU A 136 17.85 -6.48 4.29
CA GLU A 136 16.85 -5.74 3.52
C GLU A 136 17.15 -4.24 3.50
N ALA A 137 17.52 -3.65 4.65
CA ALA A 137 17.88 -2.25 4.75
C ALA A 137 19.09 -1.90 3.88
N LEU A 138 20.14 -2.74 3.90
CA LEU A 138 21.32 -2.56 3.07
C LEU A 138 20.98 -2.75 1.57
N SER A 139 20.17 -3.74 1.21
CA SER A 139 19.71 -3.94 -0.18
C SER A 139 18.89 -2.77 -0.70
N TYR A 140 17.97 -2.26 0.12
CA TYR A 140 17.17 -1.08 -0.21
C TYR A 140 18.06 0.15 -0.42
N ARG A 141 19.00 0.38 0.51
CA ARG A 141 20.01 1.44 0.39
C ARG A 141 20.83 1.28 -0.89
N ALA A 142 21.27 0.07 -1.18
CA ALA A 142 22.09 -0.23 -2.34
C ALA A 142 21.31 -0.01 -3.65
N LEU A 143 20.01 -0.28 -3.65
CA LEU A 143 19.15 0.06 -4.77
C LEU A 143 18.98 1.57 -4.91
N ALA A 144 18.71 2.27 -3.80
CA ALA A 144 18.53 3.72 -3.76
C ALA A 144 19.75 4.48 -4.29
N GLU A 145 20.97 4.06 -3.93
CA GLU A 145 22.23 4.61 -4.45
C GLU A 145 22.32 4.58 -5.97
N VAL A 146 21.70 3.59 -6.61
CA VAL A 146 21.74 3.45 -8.07
C VAL A 146 20.59 4.18 -8.73
N VAL A 147 19.36 3.99 -8.24
CA VAL A 147 18.15 4.51 -8.94
C VAL A 147 17.93 6.00 -8.71
N ILE A 148 18.38 6.55 -7.58
CA ILE A 148 18.40 7.99 -7.31
C ILE A 148 19.73 8.58 -7.78
N GLY A 149 20.86 7.94 -7.46
CA GLY A 149 22.19 8.37 -7.89
C GLY A 149 22.56 9.78 -7.42
N ASP A 150 23.30 10.50 -8.26
CA ASP A 150 23.82 11.84 -7.97
C ASP A 150 22.72 12.93 -7.96
N TYR A 151 21.48 12.59 -8.31
CA TYR A 151 20.33 13.49 -8.32
C TYR A 151 19.64 13.60 -6.95
N LYS A 152 20.18 12.91 -5.94
CA LYS A 152 19.71 12.94 -4.57
C LYS A 152 19.73 14.36 -4.01
N ALA A 153 18.63 14.78 -3.40
CA ALA A 153 18.50 16.09 -2.80
C ALA A 153 19.60 16.36 -1.77
N GLU A 154 20.01 17.64 -1.71
CA GLU A 154 20.95 18.15 -0.71
C GLU A 154 20.40 17.89 0.70
N GLY A 155 21.26 17.45 1.62
CA GLY A 155 20.86 17.11 3.00
C GLY A 155 20.06 15.80 3.16
N TYR A 156 19.54 15.19 2.09
CA TYR A 156 18.78 13.94 2.19
C TYR A 156 19.69 12.72 2.04
N SER A 157 20.25 12.18 3.13
CA SER A 157 21.20 11.05 3.03
C SER A 157 20.51 9.73 2.65
N PHE A 158 21.22 8.80 2.01
CA PHE A 158 20.68 7.45 1.74
C PHE A 158 20.31 6.70 3.02
N ASP A 159 21.00 6.95 4.13
CA ASP A 159 20.68 6.37 5.42
C ASP A 159 19.33 6.89 5.96
N THR A 160 19.02 8.16 5.71
CA THR A 160 17.70 8.75 6.00
C THR A 160 16.61 8.14 5.12
N ILE A 161 16.87 7.94 3.82
CA ILE A 161 15.90 7.32 2.89
C ILE A 161 15.56 5.88 3.34
N VAL A 162 16.53 5.13 3.86
CA VAL A 162 16.30 3.80 4.46
C VAL A 162 15.42 3.89 5.70
N LYS A 163 15.68 4.87 6.57
CA LYS A 163 14.87 5.09 7.77
C LYS A 163 13.43 5.46 7.41
N ASP A 164 13.21 6.34 6.43
CA ASP A 164 11.87 6.72 6.00
C ASP A 164 11.09 5.52 5.43
N PHE A 165 11.78 4.60 4.75
CA PHE A 165 11.17 3.35 4.29
C PHE A 165 10.82 2.40 5.43
N ASP A 166 11.70 2.25 6.42
CA ASP A 166 11.43 1.47 7.64
C ASP A 166 10.26 2.06 8.42
N ASP A 167 10.20 3.38 8.57
CA ASP A 167 9.10 4.09 9.24
C ASP A 167 7.78 3.94 8.50
N TYR A 168 7.80 4.01 7.18
CA TYR A 168 6.63 3.72 6.34
C TYR A 168 6.09 2.32 6.64
N LEU A 169 6.95 1.29 6.64
CA LEU A 169 6.55 -0.06 6.97
C LEU A 169 6.04 -0.15 8.41
N ASN A 170 6.66 0.53 9.37
CA ASN A 170 6.32 0.45 10.80
C ASN A 170 4.91 0.96 11.12
N ARG A 171 4.29 1.74 10.23
CA ARG A 171 2.96 2.34 10.45
C ARG A 171 1.79 1.36 10.35
N PHE A 172 1.96 0.21 9.67
CA PHE A 172 0.88 -0.75 9.47
C PHE A 172 1.29 -2.18 9.81
N ARG A 173 0.32 -3.08 10.01
CA ARG A 173 0.56 -4.51 10.22
C ARG A 173 -0.05 -5.30 9.08
N SER A 174 0.78 -6.09 8.40
CA SER A 174 0.41 -6.69 7.12
C SER A 174 1.31 -7.89 6.82
N ILE A 175 0.74 -8.94 6.24
CA ILE A 175 1.51 -10.10 5.73
C ILE A 175 2.25 -9.74 4.43
N GLN A 176 1.74 -8.75 3.69
CA GLN A 176 2.32 -8.26 2.44
C GLN A 176 3.71 -7.63 2.65
N LYS A 177 4.03 -7.19 3.88
CA LYS A 177 5.40 -6.81 4.27
C LYS A 177 6.40 -7.92 4.01
N CYS A 178 6.04 -9.18 4.24
CA CYS A 178 6.92 -10.31 3.98
C CYS A 178 7.30 -10.39 2.50
N SER A 179 6.36 -10.14 1.58
CA SER A 179 6.63 -10.08 0.15
C SER A 179 7.59 -8.95 -0.21
N VAL A 180 7.38 -7.76 0.36
CA VAL A 180 8.28 -6.60 0.15
C VAL A 180 9.69 -6.91 0.69
N LYS A 181 9.80 -7.46 1.89
CA LYS A 181 11.08 -7.85 2.50
C LYS A 181 11.80 -8.94 1.69
N LEU A 182 11.04 -9.94 1.21
CA LEU A 182 11.55 -10.99 0.35
C LEU A 182 12.11 -10.43 -0.96
N VAL A 183 11.48 -9.43 -1.57
CA VAL A 183 12.01 -8.77 -2.78
C VAL A 183 13.41 -8.23 -2.55
N TYR A 184 13.65 -7.49 -1.46
CA TYR A 184 14.97 -6.93 -1.16
C TYR A 184 16.00 -8.01 -0.76
N PHE A 185 15.55 -9.10 -0.15
CA PHE A 185 16.38 -10.27 0.09
C PHE A 185 16.77 -10.96 -1.23
N VAL A 186 15.84 -11.16 -2.16
CA VAL A 186 16.11 -11.79 -3.46
C VAL A 186 17.06 -10.92 -4.28
N ILE A 187 16.78 -9.61 -4.39
CA ILE A 187 17.62 -8.65 -5.11
C ILE A 187 19.07 -8.66 -4.61
N GLN A 188 19.29 -8.90 -3.31
CA GLN A 188 20.63 -9.01 -2.74
C GLN A 188 21.45 -10.14 -3.35
N TYR A 189 20.82 -11.31 -3.55
CA TYR A 189 21.53 -12.55 -3.85
C TYR A 189 21.37 -13.03 -5.29
N VAL A 190 20.43 -12.49 -6.07
CA VAL A 190 20.31 -12.74 -7.52
C VAL A 190 21.62 -12.57 -8.30
N PRO A 191 22.50 -11.59 -7.99
CA PRO A 191 23.82 -11.52 -8.61
C PRO A 191 24.65 -12.81 -8.57
N LEU A 192 24.52 -13.64 -7.53
CA LEU A 192 25.27 -14.89 -7.36
C LEU A 192 24.93 -15.91 -8.46
N ILE A 193 23.68 -15.93 -8.93
CA ILE A 193 23.23 -16.77 -10.06
C ILE A 193 24.05 -16.48 -11.32
N PHE A 194 24.58 -15.27 -11.41
CA PHE A 194 25.37 -14.79 -12.55
C PHE A 194 26.85 -14.66 -12.24
N LEU A 195 27.35 -15.40 -11.24
CA LEU A 195 28.75 -15.41 -10.83
C LEU A 195 29.28 -14.01 -10.46
N ASN A 196 28.40 -13.15 -9.94
CA ASN A 196 28.77 -11.87 -9.35
C ASN A 196 28.63 -11.94 -7.82
N VAL A 197 29.32 -11.06 -7.10
CA VAL A 197 29.13 -10.89 -5.64
C VAL A 197 27.73 -10.35 -5.32
N PRO A 198 27.22 -10.51 -4.09
CA PRO A 198 25.93 -9.94 -3.68
C PRO A 198 25.82 -8.44 -3.99
N LEU A 199 24.60 -7.96 -4.21
CA LEU A 199 24.37 -6.60 -4.73
C LEU A 199 25.03 -5.53 -3.87
N THR A 200 24.91 -5.61 -2.54
CA THR A 200 25.51 -4.62 -1.62
C THR A 200 27.04 -4.63 -1.59
N TRP A 201 27.69 -5.64 -2.17
CA TRP A 201 29.16 -5.73 -2.23
C TRP A 201 29.73 -5.18 -3.53
N MET A 202 28.90 -4.98 -4.54
CA MET A 202 29.29 -4.34 -5.79
C MET A 202 29.47 -2.82 -5.59
N GLY A 203 30.45 -2.23 -6.27
CA GLY A 203 30.55 -0.77 -6.41
C GLY A 203 29.29 -0.18 -7.08
N VAL A 204 28.99 1.10 -6.84
CA VAL A 204 27.78 1.76 -7.35
C VAL A 204 27.65 1.61 -8.88
N GLU A 205 28.76 1.83 -9.60
CA GLU A 205 28.78 1.70 -11.06
C GLU A 205 28.58 0.26 -11.54
N ASP A 206 29.14 -0.72 -10.84
CA ASP A 206 28.97 -2.13 -11.18
C ASP A 206 27.55 -2.61 -10.89
N ARG A 207 26.93 -2.16 -9.79
CA ARG A 207 25.50 -2.37 -9.53
C ARG A 207 24.65 -1.77 -10.62
N LYS A 208 24.94 -0.54 -11.04
CA LYS A 208 24.22 0.15 -12.11
C LYS A 208 24.31 -0.63 -13.41
N LYS A 209 25.50 -1.07 -13.81
CA LYS A 209 25.71 -1.93 -14.99
C LYS A 209 24.97 -3.26 -14.87
N PHE A 210 25.03 -3.90 -13.71
CA PHE A 210 24.33 -5.15 -13.44
C PHE A 210 22.81 -4.97 -13.60
N ILE A 211 22.22 -3.99 -12.92
CA ILE A 211 20.79 -3.70 -12.98
C ILE A 211 20.36 -3.33 -14.40
N LYS A 212 21.13 -2.46 -15.10
CA LYS A 212 20.86 -2.12 -16.50
C LYS A 212 20.87 -3.35 -17.41
N LYS A 213 21.86 -4.24 -17.25
CA LYS A 213 21.98 -5.46 -18.07
C LYS A 213 20.88 -6.48 -17.79
N ARG A 214 20.45 -6.62 -16.53
CA ARG A 214 19.59 -7.73 -16.09
C ARG A 214 18.13 -7.39 -15.89
N PHE A 215 17.80 -6.14 -15.59
CA PHE A 215 16.44 -5.76 -15.22
C PHE A 215 15.87 -4.60 -16.05
N TYR A 216 16.65 -3.94 -16.91
CA TYR A 216 16.09 -2.85 -17.70
C TYR A 216 15.15 -3.34 -18.82
N LYS A 217 15.45 -4.49 -19.45
CA LYS A 217 14.65 -5.10 -20.56
C LYS A 217 14.24 -6.55 -20.31
N ALA A 218 14.23 -6.98 -19.05
CA ALA A 218 13.85 -8.36 -18.74
C ALA A 218 12.34 -8.60 -18.97
N SER A 219 11.89 -9.82 -18.72
CA SER A 219 10.47 -10.15 -18.63
C SER A 219 10.25 -11.16 -17.50
N GLY A 220 8.99 -11.34 -17.11
CA GLY A 220 8.59 -12.30 -16.08
C GLY A 220 8.82 -11.82 -14.64
N THR A 221 8.64 -12.74 -13.70
CA THR A 221 8.49 -12.45 -12.26
C THR A 221 9.65 -11.65 -11.67
N LEU A 222 10.89 -11.96 -12.05
CA LEU A 222 12.07 -11.28 -11.51
C LEU A 222 12.09 -9.79 -11.89
N LEU A 223 11.62 -9.44 -13.09
CA LEU A 223 11.49 -8.04 -13.47
C LEU A 223 10.38 -7.35 -12.69
N THR A 224 9.23 -7.99 -12.51
CA THR A 224 8.12 -7.44 -11.72
C THR A 224 8.59 -7.09 -10.31
N LEU A 225 9.30 -8.02 -9.63
CA LEU A 225 9.86 -7.78 -8.30
C LEU A 225 10.82 -6.58 -8.30
N MET A 226 11.69 -6.47 -9.30
CA MET A 226 12.62 -5.35 -9.42
C MET A 226 11.92 -4.01 -9.69
N ARG A 227 10.86 -4.01 -10.52
CA ARG A 227 10.03 -2.81 -10.80
C ARG A 227 9.35 -2.33 -9.52
N SER A 228 8.73 -3.24 -8.76
CA SER A 228 8.12 -2.92 -7.47
C SER A 228 9.14 -2.38 -6.46
N ALA A 229 10.33 -2.98 -6.38
CA ALA A 229 11.40 -2.51 -5.49
C ALA A 229 11.86 -1.08 -5.83
N LYS A 230 12.04 -0.79 -7.12
CA LYS A 230 12.39 0.54 -7.64
C LYS A 230 11.29 1.56 -7.34
N GLN A 231 10.03 1.19 -7.60
CA GLN A 231 8.88 2.06 -7.37
C GLN A 231 8.77 2.47 -5.89
N LEU A 232 8.98 1.56 -4.96
CA LEU A 232 8.99 1.88 -3.52
C LEU A 232 10.12 2.85 -3.15
N VAL A 233 11.32 2.68 -3.72
CA VAL A 233 12.42 3.65 -3.51
C VAL A 233 12.01 5.05 -3.96
N TYR A 234 11.42 5.18 -5.15
CA TYR A 234 10.99 6.46 -5.68
C TYR A 234 9.82 7.06 -4.91
N PHE A 235 8.84 6.24 -4.49
CA PHE A 235 7.74 6.69 -3.66
C PHE A 235 8.22 7.31 -2.35
N ILE A 236 9.15 6.64 -1.65
CA ILE A 236 9.72 7.16 -0.40
C ILE A 236 10.55 8.42 -0.65
N TYR A 237 11.40 8.42 -1.68
CA TYR A 237 12.27 9.56 -1.95
C TYR A 237 11.47 10.81 -2.38
N TYR A 238 10.58 10.68 -3.36
CA TYR A 238 9.78 11.79 -3.87
C TYR A 238 8.61 12.17 -2.96
N GLY A 239 8.18 11.29 -2.05
CA GLY A 239 7.16 11.59 -1.03
C GLY A 239 7.68 12.38 0.18
N SER A 240 9.00 12.63 0.25
CA SER A 240 9.66 13.25 1.39
C SER A 240 10.07 14.69 1.14
N LYS A 241 9.90 15.55 2.17
CA LYS A 241 10.17 17.00 2.08
C LYS A 241 11.49 17.40 1.42
N PRO A 242 12.64 16.73 1.68
CA PRO A 242 13.90 17.15 1.09
C PRO A 242 13.92 17.13 -0.44
N SER A 243 13.12 16.27 -1.10
CA SER A 243 13.07 16.18 -2.57
C SER A 243 12.09 17.16 -3.22
N PHE A 244 11.22 17.82 -2.44
CA PHE A 244 10.19 18.72 -3.00
C PHE A 244 10.80 19.90 -3.76
N LYS A 245 11.94 20.42 -3.30
CA LYS A 245 12.64 21.52 -3.97
C LYS A 245 13.08 21.14 -5.40
N SER A 246 13.57 19.91 -5.63
CA SER A 246 14.04 19.51 -6.96
C SER A 246 12.90 19.31 -7.96
N THR A 247 11.71 18.95 -7.48
CA THR A 247 10.51 18.78 -8.30
C THR A 247 9.76 20.11 -8.52
N GLY A 248 10.07 21.15 -7.75
CA GLY A 248 9.33 22.41 -7.71
C GLY A 248 7.97 22.32 -7.01
N TYR A 249 7.72 21.23 -6.28
CA TYR A 249 6.50 21.03 -5.52
C TYR A 249 6.47 21.91 -4.26
N LEU A 250 5.32 22.54 -4.01
CA LEU A 250 5.04 23.26 -2.78
C LEU A 250 3.98 22.51 -1.99
N MET A 251 4.19 22.32 -0.69
CA MET A 251 3.12 21.82 0.18
C MET A 251 2.01 22.86 0.28
N PHE A 252 0.77 22.44 0.54
CA PHE A 252 -0.38 23.34 0.57
C PHE A 252 -0.21 24.52 1.53
N GLU A 253 0.39 24.32 2.70
CA GLU A 253 0.68 25.39 3.66
C GLU A 253 1.55 26.51 3.08
N ASP A 254 2.38 26.20 2.08
CA ASP A 254 3.28 27.14 1.41
C ASP A 254 2.61 27.81 0.19
N ARG A 255 1.36 27.47 -0.15
CA ARG A 255 0.64 27.99 -1.32
C ARG A 255 -0.24 29.20 -0.96
N GLU A 256 -0.42 30.11 -1.91
CA GLU A 256 -1.30 31.29 -1.75
C GLU A 256 -2.76 30.92 -1.43
N ARG A 257 -3.22 29.76 -1.90
CA ARG A 257 -4.58 29.27 -1.61
C ARG A 257 -4.81 28.96 -0.14
N PHE A 258 -3.78 28.50 0.58
CA PHE A 258 -3.89 28.23 2.02
C PHE A 258 -4.09 29.51 2.82
N LYS A 259 -3.38 30.58 2.47
CA LYS A 259 -3.54 31.91 3.09
C LYS A 259 -4.96 32.48 2.93
N LYS A 260 -5.64 32.12 1.84
CA LYS A 260 -7.02 32.53 1.51
C LYS A 260 -8.08 31.51 1.93
N MET A 261 -7.69 30.42 2.59
CA MET A 261 -8.63 29.38 2.99
C MET A 261 -9.52 29.91 4.13
N PRO A 262 -10.86 29.83 4.01
CA PRO A 262 -11.76 30.25 5.09
C PRO A 262 -11.45 29.49 6.39
N LYS A 263 -11.44 30.20 7.51
CA LYS A 263 -11.38 29.58 8.84
C LYS A 263 -12.79 29.19 9.24
N ILE A 264 -12.99 27.92 9.59
CA ILE A 264 -14.27 27.43 10.13
C ILE A 264 -14.00 26.78 11.49
N PRO A 265 -14.99 26.72 12.39
CA PRO A 265 -14.86 26.03 13.67
C PRO A 265 -14.42 24.58 13.49
N GLU A 266 -13.55 24.11 14.36
CA GLU A 266 -13.18 22.70 14.36
C GLU A 266 -14.38 21.86 14.83
N PRO A 267 -14.69 20.77 14.12
CA PRO A 267 -15.76 19.87 14.53
C PRO A 267 -15.36 19.13 15.81
N GLU A 268 -16.35 18.82 16.65
CA GLU A 268 -16.13 18.00 17.83
C GLU A 268 -15.61 16.61 17.41
N PRO A 269 -14.54 16.11 18.04
CA PRO A 269 -14.05 14.77 17.77
C PRO A 269 -15.10 13.70 18.09
N LEU A 270 -15.12 12.61 17.32
CA LEU A 270 -15.92 11.44 17.63
C LEU A 270 -15.53 10.84 18.98
N ASN A 271 -16.52 10.40 19.75
CA ASN A 271 -16.30 9.62 20.97
C ASN A 271 -16.14 8.14 20.61
N VAL A 272 -14.92 7.60 20.69
CA VAL A 272 -14.63 6.20 20.31
C VAL A 272 -14.15 5.37 21.48
N THR A 273 -14.68 4.15 21.59
CA THR A 273 -14.29 3.17 22.60
C THR A 273 -13.12 2.32 22.08
N TYR A 274 -12.11 2.09 22.93
CA TYR A 274 -11.03 1.12 22.68
C TYR A 274 -11.09 -0.02 23.70
N ILE A 275 -11.01 -1.26 23.23
CA ILE A 275 -11.02 -2.44 24.11
C ILE A 275 -9.61 -2.69 24.66
N ARG A 276 -9.46 -2.62 25.99
CA ARG A 276 -8.17 -2.78 26.70
C ARG A 276 -8.01 -4.12 27.40
N GLU A 277 -9.09 -4.87 27.56
CA GLU A 277 -9.11 -6.19 28.19
C GLU A 277 -10.21 -7.08 27.57
N PRO A 278 -10.09 -8.41 27.66
CA PRO A 278 -11.13 -9.33 27.18
C PRO A 278 -12.46 -9.06 27.88
N LYS A 279 -13.53 -8.87 27.10
CA LYS A 279 -14.89 -8.73 27.63
C LYS A 279 -15.94 -9.21 26.64
N LYS A 280 -17.18 -9.29 27.12
CA LYS A 280 -18.37 -9.45 26.29
C LYS A 280 -19.14 -8.14 26.22
N ILE A 281 -19.65 -7.81 25.04
CA ILE A 281 -20.44 -6.60 24.79
C ILE A 281 -21.78 -7.04 24.22
N ASP A 282 -22.88 -6.54 24.78
CA ASP A 282 -24.22 -6.80 24.27
C ASP A 282 -24.79 -5.55 23.61
N THR A 283 -25.40 -5.74 22.44
CA THR A 283 -26.04 -4.68 21.64
C THR A 283 -27.27 -5.22 20.93
N ASP A 284 -28.22 -4.37 20.55
CA ASP A 284 -29.36 -4.83 19.76
C ASP A 284 -28.93 -5.03 18.30
N ILE A 285 -28.21 -4.06 17.74
CA ILE A 285 -27.76 -4.07 16.35
C ILE A 285 -26.25 -3.82 16.30
N CYS A 286 -25.51 -4.75 15.68
CA CYS A 286 -24.09 -4.60 15.43
C CYS A 286 -23.83 -4.30 13.95
N VAL A 287 -23.22 -3.16 13.66
CA VAL A 287 -22.77 -2.78 12.31
C VAL A 287 -21.26 -2.99 12.22
N ILE A 288 -20.81 -3.80 11.26
CA ILE A 288 -19.39 -4.13 11.10
C ILE A 288 -18.80 -3.27 9.98
N GLY A 289 -17.98 -2.28 10.36
CA GLY A 289 -17.36 -1.30 9.48
C GLY A 289 -17.97 0.10 9.66
N SER A 290 -17.11 1.12 9.74
CA SER A 290 -17.53 2.53 9.92
C SER A 290 -17.45 3.36 8.64
N GLY A 291 -17.26 2.69 7.49
CA GLY A 291 -17.12 3.32 6.18
C GLY A 291 -18.44 3.89 5.61
N ALA A 292 -18.45 4.14 4.31
CA ALA A 292 -19.58 4.74 3.59
C ALA A 292 -20.92 4.06 3.89
N ALA A 293 -20.98 2.73 3.79
CA ALA A 293 -22.20 1.98 4.08
C ALA A 293 -22.52 1.93 5.58
N GLY A 294 -21.53 1.58 6.40
CA GLY A 294 -21.75 1.31 7.82
C GLY A 294 -22.18 2.54 8.61
N ALA A 295 -21.60 3.71 8.34
CA ALA A 295 -22.01 4.95 8.98
C ALA A 295 -23.46 5.33 8.63
N VAL A 296 -23.84 5.19 7.35
CA VAL A 296 -25.21 5.45 6.88
C VAL A 296 -26.19 4.46 7.50
N ALA A 297 -25.87 3.17 7.50
CA ALA A 297 -26.71 2.13 8.07
C ALA A 297 -26.91 2.36 9.58
N ALA A 298 -25.83 2.59 10.32
CA ALA A 298 -25.88 2.78 11.77
C ALA A 298 -26.74 3.99 12.17
N TYR A 299 -26.57 5.14 11.51
CA TYR A 299 -27.38 6.33 11.77
C TYR A 299 -28.87 6.05 11.55
N ASN A 300 -29.24 5.51 10.40
CA ASN A 300 -30.65 5.29 10.06
C ASN A 300 -31.27 4.18 10.92
N LEU A 301 -30.54 3.10 11.23
CA LEU A 301 -31.02 2.05 12.14
C LEU A 301 -31.26 2.59 13.54
N ALA A 302 -30.32 3.36 14.10
CA ALA A 302 -30.48 3.97 15.42
C ALA A 302 -31.71 4.90 15.44
N LYS A 303 -31.80 5.80 14.46
CA LYS A 303 -32.89 6.77 14.32
C LYS A 303 -34.26 6.10 14.14
N ASN A 304 -34.37 5.10 13.26
CA ASN A 304 -35.66 4.53 12.88
C ASN A 304 -36.19 3.54 13.92
N THR A 305 -35.31 2.87 14.66
CA THR A 305 -35.71 1.79 15.58
C THR A 305 -35.59 2.15 17.06
N GLY A 306 -34.83 3.19 17.40
CA GLY A 306 -34.49 3.55 18.79
C GLY A 306 -33.70 2.47 19.55
N LYS A 307 -33.15 1.47 18.83
CA LYS A 307 -32.39 0.36 19.42
C LYS A 307 -30.95 0.76 19.69
N LYS A 308 -30.28 0.02 20.58
CA LYS A 308 -28.84 0.20 20.82
C LYS A 308 -28.04 -0.30 19.61
N VAL A 309 -27.33 0.62 18.96
CA VAL A 309 -26.45 0.32 17.82
C VAL A 309 -24.98 0.41 18.23
N THR A 310 -24.18 -0.58 17.84
CA THR A 310 -22.73 -0.57 18.01
C THR A 310 -22.03 -0.77 16.67
N ILE A 311 -21.09 0.11 16.34
CA ILE A 311 -20.21 -0.01 15.18
C ILE A 311 -18.89 -0.65 15.60
N LEU A 312 -18.44 -1.66 14.87
CA LEU A 312 -17.10 -2.27 15.01
C LEU A 312 -16.22 -1.84 13.83
N GLU A 313 -15.14 -1.11 14.10
CA GLU A 313 -14.18 -0.68 13.08
C GLU A 313 -12.81 -1.33 13.33
N LYS A 314 -12.24 -1.99 12.31
CA LYS A 314 -10.92 -2.61 12.40
C LYS A 314 -9.80 -1.56 12.55
N GLY A 315 -9.94 -0.43 11.88
CA GLY A 315 -8.99 0.67 11.94
C GLY A 315 -9.05 1.49 13.23
N LYS A 316 -8.03 2.32 13.45
CA LYS A 316 -8.00 3.29 14.55
C LYS A 316 -8.78 4.55 14.17
N TYR A 317 -9.17 5.32 15.18
CA TYR A 317 -9.64 6.69 14.98
C TYR A 317 -8.44 7.64 14.98
N TYR A 318 -8.41 8.52 13.98
CA TYR A 318 -7.42 9.56 13.82
C TYR A 318 -8.15 10.89 13.68
N ILE A 319 -7.75 11.87 14.49
CA ILE A 319 -8.30 13.22 14.49
C ILE A 319 -7.56 14.02 13.42
N PRO A 320 -8.24 14.49 12.35
CA PRO A 320 -7.57 15.12 11.21
C PRO A 320 -6.62 16.26 11.57
N GLN A 321 -6.95 17.11 12.54
CA GLN A 321 -6.14 18.26 12.98
C GLN A 321 -4.78 17.83 13.56
N ASN A 322 -4.78 16.71 14.30
CA ASN A 322 -3.68 16.28 15.14
C ASN A 322 -2.84 15.20 14.45
N ASP A 323 -3.53 14.25 13.82
CA ASP A 323 -2.92 13.01 13.35
C ASP A 323 -2.62 13.05 11.85
N PHE A 324 -3.31 13.88 11.06
CA PHE A 324 -3.04 13.94 9.61
C PHE A 324 -1.89 14.88 9.31
N THR A 325 -1.02 14.40 8.42
CA THR A 325 0.06 15.19 7.83
C THR A 325 -0.16 15.32 6.33
N ASN A 326 0.61 16.20 5.70
CA ASN A 326 0.55 16.40 4.25
C ASN A 326 1.62 15.61 3.51
N LEU A 327 2.14 14.54 4.13
CA LEU A 327 3.16 13.66 3.58
C LEU A 327 2.56 12.33 3.18
N GLU A 328 2.79 11.92 1.93
CA GLU A 328 2.18 10.74 1.34
C GLU A 328 2.59 9.45 2.02
N SER A 329 3.89 9.27 2.28
CA SER A 329 4.41 8.06 2.92
C SER A 329 3.82 7.88 4.32
N GLU A 330 3.70 8.95 5.10
CA GLU A 330 3.11 8.90 6.43
C GLU A 330 1.62 8.55 6.38
N MET A 331 0.85 9.24 5.54
CA MET A 331 -0.59 9.07 5.51
C MET A 331 -1.04 7.80 4.81
N ILE A 332 -0.34 7.37 3.76
CA ILE A 332 -0.61 6.09 3.11
C ILE A 332 -0.32 4.94 4.08
N GLY A 333 0.83 4.96 4.77
CA GLY A 333 1.15 3.96 5.79
C GLY A 333 0.20 3.96 7.00
N THR A 334 -0.51 5.07 7.26
CA THR A 334 -1.41 5.22 8.42
C THR A 334 -2.86 4.89 8.11
N LEU A 335 -3.38 5.35 6.96
CA LEU A 335 -4.81 5.33 6.65
C LEU A 335 -5.22 4.22 5.68
N TYR A 336 -4.29 3.69 4.88
CA TYR A 336 -4.59 2.65 3.89
C TYR A 336 -4.34 1.25 4.45
N LYS A 337 -5.21 0.34 4.06
CA LYS A 337 -5.06 -1.09 4.32
C LYS A 337 -3.73 -1.56 3.76
N ASP A 338 -2.96 -2.24 4.62
CA ASP A 338 -1.65 -2.79 4.30
C ASP A 338 -0.68 -1.75 3.69
N GLY A 339 -0.84 -0.46 4.02
CA GLY A 339 -0.04 0.62 3.43
C GLY A 339 -0.23 0.76 1.92
N ALA A 340 -1.39 0.40 1.37
CA ALA A 340 -1.63 0.35 -0.08
C ALA A 340 -0.77 -0.70 -0.84
N LEU A 341 -0.32 -1.76 -0.15
CA LEU A 341 0.41 -2.89 -0.76
C LEU A 341 -0.50 -4.06 -1.18
N GLU A 342 -1.82 -3.95 -1.04
CA GLU A 342 -2.75 -5.02 -1.42
C GLU A 342 -2.86 -5.13 -2.95
N MET A 343 -2.69 -6.35 -3.47
CA MET A 343 -2.73 -6.66 -4.91
C MET A 343 -3.51 -7.96 -5.15
N THR A 344 -3.87 -8.21 -6.41
CA THR A 344 -4.32 -9.52 -6.91
C THR A 344 -3.22 -10.58 -6.79
N GLN A 345 -3.59 -11.87 -6.81
CA GLN A 345 -2.65 -12.99 -6.64
C GLN A 345 -1.50 -13.03 -7.67
N ASP A 346 -1.75 -12.52 -8.87
CA ASP A 346 -0.82 -12.42 -9.99
C ASP A 346 0.05 -11.14 -9.96
N PHE A 347 -0.20 -10.23 -9.01
CA PHE A 347 0.46 -8.93 -8.84
C PHE A 347 0.15 -7.88 -9.93
N ASP A 348 -0.93 -8.07 -10.68
CA ASP A 348 -1.26 -7.20 -11.82
C ASP A 348 -2.03 -5.94 -11.41
N LEU A 349 -2.93 -6.06 -10.43
CA LEU A 349 -3.84 -4.98 -10.03
C LEU A 349 -3.64 -4.60 -8.57
N ALA A 350 -3.22 -3.35 -8.33
CA ALA A 350 -3.20 -2.77 -6.99
C ALA A 350 -4.61 -2.38 -6.52
N VAL A 351 -4.98 -2.77 -5.30
CA VAL A 351 -6.32 -2.52 -4.72
C VAL A 351 -6.20 -1.60 -3.51
N LEU A 352 -6.82 -0.44 -3.57
CA LEU A 352 -6.72 0.61 -2.56
C LEU A 352 -7.96 0.63 -1.66
N GLN A 353 -7.75 0.53 -0.34
CA GLN A 353 -8.83 0.55 0.67
C GLN A 353 -8.38 1.30 1.92
N GLY A 354 -9.27 2.04 2.58
CA GLY A 354 -9.01 2.67 3.88
C GLY A 354 -9.15 1.70 5.05
N ILE A 355 -8.34 1.86 6.10
CA ILE A 355 -8.41 1.11 7.37
C ILE A 355 -8.36 2.03 8.59
N CYS A 356 -9.38 2.88 8.71
CA CYS A 356 -9.54 3.83 9.82
C CYS A 356 -11.03 4.05 10.09
N VAL A 357 -11.35 4.69 11.21
CA VAL A 357 -12.72 5.19 11.42
C VAL A 357 -13.11 6.11 10.25
N GLY A 358 -14.28 5.86 9.66
CA GLY A 358 -14.75 6.48 8.42
C GLY A 358 -14.37 5.72 7.13
N GLY A 359 -13.51 4.69 7.23
CA GLY A 359 -13.11 3.80 6.14
C GLY A 359 -12.55 4.54 4.92
N SER A 360 -12.84 4.01 3.73
CA SER A 360 -12.35 4.61 2.47
C SER A 360 -12.86 6.04 2.21
N THR A 361 -13.90 6.52 2.90
CA THR A 361 -14.35 7.92 2.74
C THR A 361 -13.33 8.92 3.30
N THR A 362 -12.48 8.47 4.23
CA THR A 362 -11.37 9.27 4.77
C THR A 362 -10.28 9.50 3.72
N VAL A 363 -10.08 8.55 2.80
CA VAL A 363 -8.98 8.55 1.81
C VAL A 363 -9.43 8.57 0.34
N ASN A 364 -10.71 8.76 0.04
CA ASN A 364 -11.16 8.90 -1.34
C ASN A 364 -11.14 10.38 -1.82
N ASN A 365 -11.50 10.59 -3.07
CA ASN A 365 -11.49 11.92 -3.70
C ASN A 365 -12.81 12.70 -3.57
N GLY A 366 -13.79 12.21 -2.80
CA GLY A 366 -15.04 12.93 -2.55
C GLY A 366 -15.98 13.08 -3.75
N ILE A 367 -15.76 12.32 -4.82
CA ILE A 367 -16.59 12.34 -6.03
C ILE A 367 -17.93 11.66 -5.78
N CYS A 368 -19.01 12.25 -6.29
CA CYS A 368 -20.38 11.77 -6.08
C CYS A 368 -21.06 11.49 -7.41
N PHE A 369 -21.34 10.21 -7.68
CA PHE A 369 -22.16 9.76 -8.80
C PHE A 369 -23.32 8.90 -8.28
N ARG A 370 -24.55 9.21 -8.73
CA ARG A 370 -25.67 8.28 -8.55
C ARG A 370 -25.43 7.02 -9.38
N THR A 371 -26.06 5.92 -8.98
CA THR A 371 -26.00 4.68 -9.76
C THR A 371 -26.63 4.91 -11.14
N PRO A 372 -25.94 4.61 -12.24
CA PRO A 372 -26.53 4.78 -13.57
C PRO A 372 -27.76 3.87 -13.73
N HIS A 373 -28.88 4.40 -14.23
CA HIS A 373 -30.10 3.60 -14.47
C HIS A 373 -29.87 2.33 -15.30
N PRO A 374 -29.08 2.34 -16.39
CA PRO A 374 -28.81 1.11 -17.14
C PRO A 374 -28.17 0.00 -16.29
N VAL A 375 -27.41 0.34 -15.25
CA VAL A 375 -26.84 -0.65 -14.33
C VAL A 375 -27.93 -1.26 -13.44
N LEU A 376 -28.88 -0.46 -12.97
CA LEU A 376 -30.03 -0.96 -12.20
C LEU A 376 -30.93 -1.87 -13.05
N ASP A 377 -31.13 -1.53 -14.32
CA ASP A 377 -31.89 -2.37 -15.27
C ASP A 377 -31.21 -3.74 -15.46
N GLU A 378 -29.87 -3.78 -15.56
CA GLU A 378 -29.12 -5.03 -15.62
C GLU A 378 -29.19 -5.84 -14.32
N TRP A 379 -29.20 -5.16 -13.17
CA TRP A 379 -29.35 -5.82 -11.86
C TRP A 379 -30.74 -6.47 -11.73
N GLU A 380 -31.80 -5.82 -12.19
CA GLU A 380 -33.15 -6.40 -12.15
C GLU A 380 -33.23 -7.70 -12.97
N LYS A 381 -32.59 -7.77 -14.14
CA LYS A 381 -32.56 -8.98 -15.00
C LYS A 381 -31.95 -10.20 -14.31
N ILE A 382 -31.08 -10.00 -13.33
CA ILE A 382 -30.46 -11.08 -12.55
C ILE A 382 -31.06 -11.20 -11.14
N GLY A 383 -32.27 -10.70 -10.93
CA GLY A 383 -33.04 -10.86 -9.69
C GLY A 383 -32.66 -9.90 -8.57
N ALA A 384 -31.87 -8.87 -8.83
CA ALA A 384 -31.52 -7.82 -7.87
C ALA A 384 -32.46 -6.62 -8.03
N LYS A 385 -33.74 -6.83 -7.70
CA LYS A 385 -34.77 -5.81 -7.85
C LYS A 385 -34.64 -4.73 -6.77
N ILE A 386 -34.45 -3.48 -7.21
CA ILE A 386 -34.43 -2.29 -6.35
C ILE A 386 -35.51 -1.32 -6.82
N ASP A 387 -36.29 -0.77 -5.89
CA ASP A 387 -37.22 0.32 -6.22
C ASP A 387 -36.42 1.59 -6.53
N VAL A 388 -36.33 1.92 -7.82
CA VAL A 388 -35.57 3.07 -8.34
C VAL A 388 -36.10 4.38 -7.77
N THR A 389 -37.41 4.55 -7.66
CA THR A 389 -38.01 5.81 -7.15
C THR A 389 -37.63 6.01 -5.69
N LYS A 390 -37.72 4.94 -4.89
CA LYS A 390 -37.32 4.97 -3.48
C LYS A 390 -35.81 5.22 -3.35
N LEU A 391 -34.99 4.61 -4.20
CA LEU A 391 -33.53 4.83 -4.21
C LEU A 391 -33.15 6.28 -4.55
N GLU A 392 -33.81 6.92 -5.51
CA GLU A 392 -33.56 8.34 -5.87
C GLU A 392 -33.83 9.29 -4.69
N ASN A 393 -34.87 9.01 -3.89
CA ASN A 393 -35.16 9.76 -2.67
C ASN A 393 -34.05 9.57 -1.62
N TYR A 394 -33.49 8.37 -1.50
CA TYR A 394 -32.35 8.14 -0.62
C TYR A 394 -31.08 8.82 -1.11
N PHE A 395 -30.81 8.85 -2.42
CA PHE A 395 -29.70 9.64 -2.96
C PHE A 395 -29.83 11.11 -2.60
N THR A 396 -31.02 11.69 -2.79
CA THR A 396 -31.28 13.09 -2.44
C THR A 396 -31.04 13.37 -0.96
N THR A 397 -31.45 12.44 -0.08
CA THR A 397 -31.22 12.54 1.36
C THR A 397 -29.73 12.47 1.70
N VAL A 398 -29.01 11.50 1.12
CA VAL A 398 -27.57 11.31 1.34
C VAL A 398 -26.79 12.51 0.84
N GLU A 399 -27.06 12.99 -0.37
CA GLU A 399 -26.42 14.16 -0.98
C GLU A 399 -26.53 15.38 -0.07
N LYS A 400 -27.70 15.61 0.52
CA LYS A 400 -27.92 16.70 1.49
C LYS A 400 -27.05 16.54 2.74
N ILE A 401 -26.98 15.33 3.31
CA ILE A 401 -26.21 15.07 4.54
C ILE A 401 -24.71 15.17 4.31
N ILE A 402 -24.21 14.64 3.18
CA ILE A 402 -22.78 14.69 2.87
C ILE A 402 -22.34 16.03 2.24
N GLY A 403 -23.28 16.92 1.93
CA GLY A 403 -22.99 18.21 1.29
C GLY A 403 -22.51 18.05 -0.15
N ALA A 404 -23.10 17.14 -0.91
CA ALA A 404 -22.78 16.94 -2.33
C ALA A 404 -23.25 18.15 -3.15
N VAL A 405 -22.29 18.85 -3.76
CA VAL A 405 -22.53 20.05 -4.57
C VAL A 405 -21.62 20.05 -5.81
N PRO A 406 -22.00 20.75 -6.90
CA PRO A 406 -21.11 20.94 -8.03
C PRO A 406 -19.76 21.51 -7.59
N LEU A 407 -18.67 20.99 -8.16
CA LEU A 407 -17.33 21.42 -7.81
C LEU A 407 -17.15 22.93 -7.99
N ASN A 408 -16.62 23.60 -6.96
CA ASN A 408 -16.27 25.01 -7.05
C ASN A 408 -15.09 25.22 -8.02
N ARG A 409 -15.40 25.78 -9.19
CA ARG A 409 -14.44 26.02 -10.27
C ARG A 409 -13.28 26.95 -9.91
N THR A 410 -13.41 27.77 -8.89
CA THR A 410 -12.29 28.60 -8.39
C THR A 410 -11.21 27.77 -7.69
N LYS A 411 -11.51 26.52 -7.33
CA LYS A 411 -10.63 25.59 -6.61
C LYS A 411 -10.02 24.52 -7.51
N THR A 412 -10.32 24.50 -8.80
CA THR A 412 -9.76 23.52 -9.74
C THR A 412 -8.27 23.73 -9.94
N ASN A 413 -7.58 22.66 -10.35
CA ASN A 413 -6.19 22.72 -10.78
C ASN A 413 -6.07 23.00 -12.29
N GLU A 414 -4.93 23.54 -12.69
CA GLU A 414 -4.69 23.97 -14.08
C GLU A 414 -4.63 22.82 -15.08
N GLY A 415 -4.05 21.68 -14.70
CA GLY A 415 -4.01 20.48 -15.54
C GLY A 415 -5.41 20.00 -15.94
N ALA A 416 -6.36 20.04 -15.00
CA ALA A 416 -7.74 19.71 -15.28
C ALA A 416 -8.46 20.76 -16.15
N ASN A 417 -8.18 22.04 -15.97
CA ASN A 417 -8.71 23.09 -16.84
C ASN A 417 -8.23 22.90 -18.30
N ARG A 418 -6.98 22.47 -18.48
CA ARG A 418 -6.41 22.16 -19.81
C ARG A 418 -7.05 20.92 -20.41
N PHE A 419 -7.19 19.85 -19.63
CA PHE A 419 -7.92 18.65 -20.03
C PHE A 419 -9.34 19.00 -20.52
N TYR A 420 -10.08 19.80 -19.73
CA TYR A 420 -11.44 20.23 -20.07
C TYR A 420 -11.49 20.91 -21.44
N LYS A 421 -10.63 21.92 -21.66
CA LYS A 421 -10.55 22.62 -22.96
C LYS A 421 -10.13 21.70 -24.10
N GLY A 422 -9.21 20.77 -23.86
CA GLY A 422 -8.78 19.79 -24.87
C GLY A 422 -9.92 18.85 -25.29
N ALA A 423 -10.73 18.42 -24.33
CA ALA A 423 -11.92 17.61 -24.58
C ALA A 423 -13.03 18.38 -25.31
N GLU A 424 -13.27 19.66 -24.96
CA GLU A 424 -14.23 20.52 -25.67
C GLU A 424 -13.87 20.68 -27.15
N LYS A 425 -12.58 20.94 -27.46
CA LYS A 425 -12.09 21.06 -28.84
C LYS A 425 -12.33 19.80 -29.68
N LEU A 426 -12.37 18.64 -29.03
CA LEU A 426 -12.61 17.35 -29.67
C LEU A 426 -14.11 16.96 -29.70
N GLY A 427 -15.00 17.79 -29.15
CA GLY A 427 -16.43 17.50 -29.07
C GLY A 427 -16.78 16.38 -28.08
N LEU A 428 -15.95 16.14 -27.06
CA LEU A 428 -16.10 15.03 -26.10
C LEU A 428 -16.96 15.37 -24.86
N ASN A 429 -17.64 16.52 -24.86
CA ASN A 429 -18.60 16.95 -23.83
C ASN A 429 -18.10 16.76 -22.38
N PRO A 430 -17.02 17.43 -21.95
CA PRO A 430 -16.49 17.27 -20.60
C PRO A 430 -17.43 17.87 -19.54
N GLU A 431 -17.51 17.17 -18.41
CA GLU A 431 -18.35 17.52 -17.28
C GLU A 431 -17.50 17.77 -16.02
N TRP A 432 -17.91 18.72 -15.19
CA TRP A 432 -17.32 18.93 -13.86
C TRP A 432 -17.94 17.95 -12.85
N PHE A 433 -17.15 17.47 -11.90
CA PHE A 433 -17.66 16.56 -10.87
C PHE A 433 -18.63 17.24 -9.90
N VAL A 434 -19.56 16.45 -9.36
CA VAL A 434 -20.22 16.74 -8.08
C VAL A 434 -19.35 16.16 -6.97
N THR A 435 -19.16 16.93 -5.90
CA THR A 435 -18.23 16.60 -4.81
C THR A 435 -18.84 16.88 -3.44
N ASN A 436 -18.43 16.13 -2.41
CA ASN A 436 -18.79 16.37 -1.01
C ASN A 436 -17.77 17.27 -0.30
N PHE A 437 -17.40 18.38 -0.95
CA PHE A 437 -16.47 19.36 -0.40
C PHE A 437 -17.25 20.51 0.23
N GLY A 438 -16.93 20.84 1.49
CA GLY A 438 -17.36 22.08 2.13
C GLY A 438 -16.57 23.28 1.61
N GLU A 439 -16.17 24.19 2.50
CA GLU A 439 -15.35 25.37 2.16
C GLU A 439 -13.88 25.01 1.85
N CYS A 440 -13.65 24.28 0.76
CA CYS A 440 -12.36 23.74 0.39
C CYS A 440 -11.38 24.82 -0.08
N GLY A 441 -10.16 24.76 0.44
CA GLY A 441 -9.04 25.60 -0.02
C GLY A 441 -8.39 25.13 -1.32
N GLY A 442 -8.71 23.93 -1.80
CA GLY A 442 -8.06 23.32 -2.98
C GLY A 442 -6.68 22.73 -2.65
N SER A 443 -6.58 21.94 -1.57
CA SER A 443 -5.30 21.38 -1.12
C SER A 443 -4.70 20.30 -2.02
N GLY A 444 -5.56 19.55 -2.73
CA GLY A 444 -5.13 18.42 -3.57
C GLY A 444 -4.74 17.17 -2.77
N TYR A 445 -5.11 17.09 -1.48
CA TYR A 445 -4.72 16.01 -0.56
C TYR A 445 -5.88 15.08 -0.20
N CYS A 446 -6.86 14.95 -1.09
CA CYS A 446 -8.09 14.23 -0.78
C CYS A 446 -7.80 12.75 -0.44
N ASN A 447 -6.84 12.15 -1.15
CA ASN A 447 -6.48 10.75 -0.98
C ASN A 447 -5.59 10.46 0.23
N ILE A 448 -4.86 11.43 0.77
CA ILE A 448 -4.01 11.23 1.96
C ILE A 448 -4.68 11.70 3.26
N GLY A 449 -6.00 11.92 3.24
CA GLY A 449 -6.74 12.41 4.39
C GLY A 449 -6.78 13.94 4.45
N CYS A 450 -7.99 14.50 4.56
CA CYS A 450 -8.17 15.96 4.59
C CYS A 450 -7.90 16.51 6.00
N LYS A 451 -6.65 16.90 6.27
CA LYS A 451 -6.24 17.56 7.54
C LYS A 451 -7.12 18.77 7.91
N TYR A 452 -7.69 19.43 6.91
CA TYR A 452 -8.45 20.67 7.04
C TYR A 452 -9.95 20.47 7.25
N ASN A 453 -10.46 19.24 7.36
CA ASN A 453 -11.91 18.98 7.49
C ASN A 453 -12.78 19.66 6.41
N ARG A 454 -12.28 19.69 5.16
CA ARG A 454 -13.01 20.27 4.01
C ARG A 454 -13.61 19.23 3.08
N LYS A 455 -13.10 18.00 3.11
CA LYS A 455 -13.76 16.85 2.51
C LYS A 455 -14.68 16.24 3.55
N LEU A 456 -15.99 16.30 3.33
CA LEU A 456 -17.02 15.86 4.27
C LEU A 456 -17.13 14.33 4.27
N SER A 457 -16.07 13.66 4.75
CA SER A 457 -16.03 12.22 4.96
C SER A 457 -17.01 11.79 6.06
N MET A 458 -17.12 10.48 6.31
CA MET A 458 -17.98 9.96 7.38
C MET A 458 -17.62 10.52 8.77
N LEU A 459 -16.38 10.98 8.96
CA LEU A 459 -15.92 11.64 10.19
C LEU A 459 -16.70 12.92 10.50
N LEU A 460 -17.29 13.57 9.49
CA LEU A 460 -17.88 14.91 9.60
C LEU A 460 -19.40 14.93 9.37
N ASN A 461 -20.03 13.79 9.07
CA ASN A 461 -21.47 13.72 8.81
C ASN A 461 -22.17 12.56 9.55
N TYR A 462 -22.26 11.38 8.96
CA TYR A 462 -23.05 10.25 9.45
C TYR A 462 -22.54 9.67 10.76
N LEU A 463 -21.21 9.63 11.01
CA LEU A 463 -20.73 9.14 12.31
C LEU A 463 -21.12 10.10 13.46
N PRO A 464 -20.86 11.42 13.38
CA PRO A 464 -21.38 12.35 14.39
C PRO A 464 -22.91 12.29 14.55
N LEU A 465 -23.66 12.16 13.46
CA LEU A 465 -25.12 12.00 13.52
C LEU A 465 -25.53 10.70 14.21
N ALA A 466 -24.88 9.58 13.91
CA ALA A 466 -25.14 8.30 14.57
C ALA A 466 -24.88 8.36 16.08
N GLN A 467 -23.83 9.07 16.51
CA GLN A 467 -23.53 9.25 17.94
C GLN A 467 -24.61 10.08 18.66
N LYS A 468 -25.19 11.07 17.98
CA LYS A 468 -26.32 11.84 18.52
C LYS A 468 -27.57 10.97 18.73
N GLU A 469 -27.74 9.93 17.92
CA GLU A 469 -28.77 8.90 18.10
C GLU A 469 -28.36 7.80 19.10
N GLY A 470 -27.24 7.96 19.82
CA GLY A 470 -26.78 7.02 20.85
C GLY A 470 -25.93 5.85 20.33
N THR A 471 -25.46 5.88 19.09
CA THR A 471 -24.59 4.82 18.53
C THR A 471 -23.21 4.81 19.20
N GLU A 472 -22.76 3.64 19.64
CA GLU A 472 -21.39 3.42 20.12
C GLU A 472 -20.45 3.06 18.97
N ILE A 473 -19.24 3.61 18.95
CA ILE A 473 -18.19 3.26 17.98
C ILE A 473 -17.03 2.60 18.72
N ILE A 474 -16.72 1.36 18.38
CA ILE A 474 -15.56 0.64 18.90
C ILE A 474 -14.50 0.58 17.80
N ALA A 475 -13.40 1.32 17.99
CA ALA A 475 -12.27 1.34 17.09
C ALA A 475 -11.22 0.28 17.46
N ASP A 476 -10.30 -0.02 16.54
CA ASP A 476 -9.32 -1.10 16.68
C ASP A 476 -9.97 -2.46 17.02
N ALA A 477 -11.11 -2.74 16.38
CA ALA A 477 -11.98 -3.89 16.62
C ALA A 477 -12.12 -4.73 15.33
N GLY A 478 -11.13 -5.57 15.03
CA GLY A 478 -11.17 -6.42 13.85
C GLY A 478 -12.08 -7.63 14.04
N VAL A 479 -13.15 -7.75 13.24
CA VAL A 479 -14.02 -8.93 13.24
C VAL A 479 -13.31 -10.13 12.59
N VAL A 480 -13.13 -11.19 13.39
CA VAL A 480 -12.46 -12.43 12.97
C VAL A 480 -13.47 -13.40 12.37
N LYS A 481 -14.58 -13.65 13.09
CA LYS A 481 -15.57 -14.67 12.77
C LYS A 481 -16.91 -14.35 13.42
N ILE A 482 -18.00 -14.72 12.75
CA ILE A 482 -19.36 -14.72 13.29
C ILE A 482 -19.74 -16.17 13.60
N PHE A 483 -20.28 -16.40 14.79
CA PHE A 483 -20.81 -17.69 15.21
C PHE A 483 -22.31 -17.75 14.92
N THR A 484 -22.73 -18.88 14.36
CA THR A 484 -24.08 -19.11 13.85
C THR A 484 -24.70 -20.33 14.52
N ASN A 485 -26.01 -20.28 14.79
CA ASN A 485 -26.82 -21.40 15.23
C ASN A 485 -28.06 -21.51 14.34
N GLY A 486 -28.06 -22.50 13.44
CA GLY A 486 -29.10 -22.64 12.42
C GLY A 486 -29.17 -21.40 11.52
N ARG A 487 -30.34 -20.75 11.50
CA ARG A 487 -30.60 -19.53 10.70
C ARG A 487 -30.22 -18.23 11.42
N ASN A 488 -29.67 -18.30 12.63
CA ASN A 488 -29.34 -17.13 13.42
C ASN A 488 -27.82 -16.96 13.56
N ALA A 489 -27.37 -15.71 13.53
CA ALA A 489 -26.02 -15.31 13.90
C ALA A 489 -26.07 -14.61 15.28
N ASN A 490 -25.31 -15.08 16.26
CA ASN A 490 -25.55 -14.74 17.68
C ASN A 490 -24.37 -14.07 18.37
N GLU A 491 -23.14 -14.32 17.89
CA GLU A 491 -21.92 -13.82 18.53
C GLU A 491 -20.84 -13.51 17.50
N ILE A 492 -20.15 -12.40 17.69
CA ILE A 492 -19.09 -11.89 16.82
C ILE A 492 -17.79 -11.93 17.61
N LYS A 493 -16.82 -12.70 17.13
CA LYS A 493 -15.47 -12.74 17.69
C LYS A 493 -14.63 -11.62 17.09
N CYS A 494 -14.08 -10.77 17.94
CA CYS A 494 -13.26 -9.64 17.56
C CYS A 494 -11.84 -9.78 18.09
N LYS A 495 -10.88 -9.14 17.42
CA LYS A 495 -9.49 -9.05 17.84
C LYS A 495 -8.94 -7.66 17.56
N THR A 496 -8.33 -7.05 18.57
CA THR A 496 -7.67 -5.75 18.44
C THR A 496 -6.31 -5.87 17.77
N SER A 497 -5.74 -4.77 17.29
CA SER A 497 -4.36 -4.73 16.80
C SER A 497 -3.36 -5.18 17.87
N THR A 498 -3.60 -4.92 19.15
CA THR A 498 -2.73 -5.38 20.25
C THR A 498 -2.87 -6.88 20.57
N GLY A 499 -3.83 -7.57 19.96
CA GLY A 499 -4.05 -9.01 20.12
C GLY A 499 -5.11 -9.40 21.14
N ILE A 500 -5.73 -8.42 21.81
CA ILE A 500 -6.82 -8.66 22.75
C ILE A 500 -8.03 -9.21 21.99
N THR A 501 -8.60 -10.30 22.51
CA THR A 501 -9.79 -10.93 21.94
C THR A 501 -11.00 -10.61 22.83
N PHE A 502 -12.12 -10.28 22.21
CA PHE A 502 -13.39 -9.99 22.89
C PHE A 502 -14.56 -10.40 22.00
N ASN A 503 -15.74 -10.56 22.61
CA ASN A 503 -16.94 -11.00 21.90
C ASN A 503 -18.05 -9.95 21.95
N VAL A 504 -18.84 -9.87 20.89
CA VAL A 504 -20.03 -9.02 20.82
C VAL A 504 -21.24 -9.90 20.55
N SER A 505 -22.26 -9.87 21.40
CA SER A 505 -23.56 -10.48 21.12
C SER A 505 -24.50 -9.42 20.56
N ALA A 506 -25.19 -9.77 19.48
CA ALA A 506 -26.10 -8.87 18.79
C ALA A 506 -27.34 -9.62 18.32
N LYS A 507 -28.51 -8.96 18.39
CA LYS A 507 -29.75 -9.54 17.87
C LYS A 507 -29.81 -9.45 16.36
N GLN A 508 -29.25 -8.39 15.78
CA GLN A 508 -29.16 -8.14 14.35
C GLN A 508 -27.72 -7.77 13.99
N ILE A 509 -27.20 -8.34 12.90
CA ILE A 509 -25.81 -8.12 12.46
C ILE A 509 -25.81 -7.61 11.02
N VAL A 510 -25.23 -6.43 10.81
CA VAL A 510 -25.12 -5.79 9.49
C VAL A 510 -23.66 -5.69 9.11
N ILE A 511 -23.26 -6.41 8.06
CA ILE A 511 -21.89 -6.36 7.54
C ILE A 511 -21.76 -5.22 6.54
N ALA A 512 -20.84 -4.30 6.81
CA ALA A 512 -20.53 -3.14 5.98
C ALA A 512 -19.01 -2.87 5.92
N ALA A 513 -18.21 -3.94 5.86
CA ALA A 513 -16.75 -3.91 5.97
C ALA A 513 -16.03 -3.63 4.63
N GLY A 514 -16.77 -3.46 3.53
CA GLY A 514 -16.25 -3.28 2.17
C GLY A 514 -16.10 -4.61 1.42
N ALA A 515 -16.02 -4.52 0.09
CA ALA A 515 -16.13 -5.66 -0.83
C ALA A 515 -15.33 -6.91 -0.41
N ILE A 516 -14.03 -6.69 -0.15
CA ILE A 516 -13.09 -7.76 0.16
C ILE A 516 -13.27 -8.29 1.58
N ALA A 517 -13.39 -7.40 2.57
CA ALA A 517 -13.43 -7.79 3.98
C ALA A 517 -14.75 -8.45 4.36
N SER A 518 -15.88 -7.98 3.82
CA SER A 518 -17.21 -8.57 4.06
C SER A 518 -17.28 -10.01 3.57
N SER A 519 -16.77 -10.26 2.36
CA SER A 519 -16.61 -11.62 1.81
C SER A 519 -15.71 -12.47 2.71
N GLY A 520 -14.57 -11.93 3.16
CA GLY A 520 -13.66 -12.63 4.06
C GLY A 520 -14.27 -13.00 5.42
N ILE A 521 -15.08 -12.12 6.01
CA ILE A 521 -15.78 -12.38 7.28
C ILE A 521 -16.76 -13.54 7.11
N LEU A 522 -17.58 -13.52 6.06
CA LEU A 522 -18.56 -14.57 5.78
C LEU A 522 -17.88 -15.93 5.52
N LEU A 523 -16.82 -15.95 4.70
CA LEU A 523 -16.05 -17.18 4.44
C LEU A 523 -15.42 -17.77 5.71
N ARG A 524 -14.80 -16.93 6.57
CA ARG A 524 -14.24 -17.39 7.86
C ARG A 524 -15.32 -17.86 8.84
N SER A 525 -16.55 -17.40 8.65
CA SER A 525 -17.74 -17.82 9.41
C SER A 525 -18.36 -19.12 8.87
N GLY A 526 -17.82 -19.70 7.80
CA GLY A 526 -18.32 -20.93 7.19
C GLY A 526 -19.51 -20.72 6.26
N ILE A 527 -19.88 -19.48 5.98
CA ILE A 527 -20.96 -19.11 5.06
C ILE A 527 -20.37 -19.02 3.66
N LYS A 528 -20.88 -19.83 2.72
CA LYS A 528 -20.22 -20.07 1.42
C LYS A 528 -21.10 -19.85 0.20
N ARG A 529 -22.43 -19.82 0.32
CA ARG A 529 -23.33 -19.68 -0.83
C ARG A 529 -23.08 -18.36 -1.55
N ASN A 530 -22.48 -18.43 -2.73
CA ASN A 530 -22.12 -17.29 -3.58
C ASN A 530 -21.23 -16.22 -2.90
N ILE A 531 -20.66 -16.53 -1.74
CA ILE A 531 -19.77 -15.63 -1.00
C ILE A 531 -18.41 -15.57 -1.69
N GLY A 532 -17.86 -14.37 -1.81
CA GLY A 532 -16.64 -14.08 -2.55
C GLY A 532 -16.76 -14.23 -4.06
N THR A 533 -17.96 -14.20 -4.65
CA THR A 533 -18.16 -14.34 -6.10
C THR A 533 -18.52 -13.03 -6.77
N ARG A 534 -18.37 -12.95 -8.10
CA ARG A 534 -18.74 -11.78 -8.91
C ARG A 534 -18.03 -10.48 -8.50
N LEU A 535 -16.77 -10.59 -8.05
CA LEU A 535 -15.95 -9.42 -7.76
C LEU A 535 -15.63 -8.70 -9.08
N SER A 536 -15.73 -7.38 -9.06
CA SER A 536 -15.44 -6.46 -10.16
C SER A 536 -14.74 -5.21 -9.63
N PHE A 537 -14.20 -4.42 -10.53
CA PHE A 537 -13.42 -3.23 -10.23
C PHE A 537 -13.74 -2.12 -11.22
N ASN A 538 -13.56 -0.86 -10.80
CA ASN A 538 -13.29 0.19 -11.77
C ASN A 538 -11.77 0.29 -11.91
N ILE A 539 -11.23 -0.27 -12.99
CA ILE A 539 -9.79 -0.39 -13.23
C ILE A 539 -9.29 0.86 -13.93
N THR A 540 -8.15 1.37 -13.48
CA THR A 540 -7.55 2.60 -14.00
C THR A 540 -6.05 2.47 -14.21
N THR A 541 -5.55 3.17 -15.22
CA THR A 541 -4.13 3.35 -15.51
C THR A 541 -3.87 4.85 -15.73
N PRO A 542 -3.41 5.60 -14.72
CA PRO A 542 -3.18 7.03 -14.89
C PRO A 542 -2.11 7.30 -15.95
N MET A 543 -2.19 8.44 -16.62
CA MET A 543 -1.24 8.87 -17.66
C MET A 543 -0.88 10.33 -17.44
N MET A 544 0.38 10.67 -17.69
CA MET A 544 0.88 12.03 -17.53
C MET A 544 1.02 12.73 -18.86
N ALA A 545 0.77 14.03 -18.91
CA ALA A 545 1.04 14.88 -20.07
C ALA A 545 1.97 16.01 -19.69
N GLU A 546 3.08 16.15 -20.42
CA GLU A 546 4.03 17.25 -20.28
C GLU A 546 3.53 18.47 -21.06
N PHE A 547 3.43 19.64 -20.43
CA PHE A 547 3.07 20.88 -21.09
C PHE A 547 4.28 21.81 -21.30
N PRO A 548 4.20 22.72 -22.29
CA PRO A 548 5.18 23.77 -22.46
C PRO A 548 5.09 24.74 -21.27
N GLY A 549 6.08 24.66 -20.37
CA GLY A 549 6.19 25.52 -19.20
C GLY A 549 5.48 25.01 -17.94
N VAL A 550 5.57 25.81 -16.88
CA VAL A 550 5.06 25.48 -15.54
C VAL A 550 3.55 25.70 -15.49
N ILE A 551 2.82 24.69 -15.01
CA ILE A 551 1.35 24.74 -14.82
C ILE A 551 0.91 24.46 -13.38
N ASN A 552 1.76 23.82 -12.56
CA ASN A 552 1.53 23.55 -11.14
C ASN A 552 0.18 22.86 -10.86
N SER A 553 -0.10 21.74 -11.53
CA SER A 553 -1.36 21.00 -11.35
C SER A 553 -1.60 20.49 -9.92
N PHE A 554 -0.58 20.52 -9.04
CA PHE A 554 -0.77 20.25 -7.60
C PHE A 554 -1.53 21.36 -6.87
N ASP A 555 -1.60 22.59 -7.42
CA ASP A 555 -2.26 23.73 -6.80
C ASP A 555 -3.76 23.78 -7.14
N GLY A 556 -4.51 22.86 -6.54
CA GLY A 556 -5.96 22.81 -6.65
C GLY A 556 -6.53 21.47 -6.19
N VAL A 557 -7.84 21.32 -6.34
CA VAL A 557 -8.53 20.05 -6.10
C VAL A 557 -7.95 18.95 -6.98
N GLN A 558 -7.80 17.76 -6.41
CA GLN A 558 -7.12 16.62 -7.01
C GLN A 558 -7.83 16.08 -8.27
N MET A 559 -9.16 15.94 -8.22
CA MET A 559 -10.01 15.45 -9.31
C MET A 559 -11.07 16.49 -9.61
N CYS A 560 -11.19 16.93 -10.87
CA CYS A 560 -12.02 18.10 -11.19
C CYS A 560 -13.11 17.84 -12.24
N CYS A 561 -12.75 17.18 -13.33
CA CYS A 561 -13.63 16.91 -14.45
C CYS A 561 -13.35 15.54 -15.09
N TYR A 562 -14.28 15.14 -15.95
CA TYR A 562 -14.25 13.85 -16.65
C TYR A 562 -14.96 13.93 -18.00
N ILE A 563 -14.72 12.93 -18.85
CA ILE A 563 -15.47 12.67 -20.09
C ILE A 563 -15.98 11.23 -20.09
N LYS A 564 -17.04 10.98 -20.85
CA LYS A 564 -17.61 9.65 -21.07
C LYS A 564 -17.22 9.14 -22.45
N GLY A 565 -16.68 7.93 -22.51
CA GLY A 565 -16.42 7.19 -23.74
C GLY A 565 -17.34 5.98 -23.90
N SER A 566 -17.15 5.21 -24.96
CA SER A 566 -17.91 3.97 -25.19
C SER A 566 -17.37 2.84 -24.31
N GLY A 567 -17.92 2.70 -23.11
CA GLY A 567 -17.56 1.64 -22.15
C GLY A 567 -16.38 1.98 -21.22
N TYR A 568 -16.01 3.25 -21.15
CA TYR A 568 -15.01 3.78 -20.21
C TYR A 568 -15.33 5.24 -19.85
N LEU A 569 -14.76 5.71 -18.75
CA LEU A 569 -14.66 7.13 -18.42
C LEU A 569 -13.19 7.57 -18.56
N VAL A 570 -12.94 8.86 -18.72
CA VAL A 570 -11.61 9.43 -18.52
C VAL A 570 -11.74 10.55 -17.51
N GLU A 571 -11.04 10.43 -16.39
CA GLU A 571 -11.13 11.38 -15.27
C GLU A 571 -9.80 12.05 -14.98
N THR A 572 -9.86 13.34 -14.68
CA THR A 572 -8.68 14.10 -14.22
C THR A 572 -8.32 13.69 -12.81
N THR A 573 -7.01 13.56 -12.55
CA THR A 573 -6.46 13.28 -11.23
C THR A 573 -5.07 13.87 -11.15
N PHE A 574 -4.61 14.36 -10.00
CA PHE A 574 -3.22 14.81 -9.88
C PHE A 574 -2.70 14.57 -8.47
N ASN A 575 -1.65 13.78 -8.33
CA ASN A 575 -1.12 13.41 -7.01
C ASN A 575 0.13 14.21 -6.66
N PRO A 576 0.50 14.29 -5.36
CA PRO A 576 1.81 14.78 -4.96
C PRO A 576 2.96 13.91 -5.54
N PRO A 577 4.23 14.34 -5.37
CA PRO A 577 5.34 13.77 -6.14
C PRO A 577 5.64 12.29 -5.85
N GLY A 578 5.40 11.79 -4.64
CA GLY A 578 5.63 10.40 -4.27
C GLY A 578 4.75 9.43 -5.06
N ALA A 579 3.43 9.62 -5.04
CA ALA A 579 2.52 8.79 -5.84
C ALA A 579 2.68 9.05 -7.35
N SER A 580 3.08 10.25 -7.75
CA SER A 580 3.42 10.53 -9.16
C SER A 580 4.64 9.73 -9.62
N ALA A 581 5.65 9.53 -8.76
CA ALA A 581 6.83 8.76 -9.09
C ALA A 581 6.55 7.26 -9.29
N LEU A 582 5.46 6.73 -8.72
CA LEU A 582 5.03 5.33 -8.94
C LEU A 582 4.61 5.06 -10.39
N ILE A 583 4.00 6.05 -11.04
CA ILE A 583 3.42 5.94 -12.38
C ILE A 583 4.28 6.60 -13.46
N MET A 584 5.37 7.26 -13.06
CA MET A 584 6.35 7.87 -13.96
C MET A 584 7.21 6.79 -14.61
N GLN A 585 7.31 6.82 -15.94
CA GLN A 585 8.15 5.87 -16.66
C GLN A 585 9.63 6.28 -16.61
N GLY A 586 10.50 5.30 -16.77
CA GLY A 586 11.95 5.50 -16.86
C GLY A 586 12.71 4.96 -15.65
N TRP A 587 14.04 5.01 -15.75
CA TRP A 587 14.97 4.55 -14.72
C TRP A 587 16.11 5.55 -14.55
N PHE A 588 16.72 5.55 -13.37
CA PHE A 588 17.95 6.31 -13.11
C PHE A 588 17.79 7.80 -13.50
N GLU A 589 18.73 8.31 -14.29
CA GLU A 589 18.77 9.65 -14.87
C GLU A 589 17.42 10.06 -15.49
N GLN A 590 16.84 9.18 -16.32
CA GLN A 590 15.64 9.50 -17.10
C GLN A 590 14.43 9.81 -16.20
N LEU A 591 14.23 9.04 -15.13
CA LEU A 591 13.13 9.30 -14.21
C LEU A 591 13.38 10.58 -13.41
N ASN A 592 14.63 10.83 -12.99
CA ASN A 592 14.98 12.05 -12.27
C ASN A 592 14.77 13.30 -13.14
N GLU A 593 15.19 13.28 -14.41
CA GLU A 593 14.93 14.36 -15.36
C GLU A 593 13.44 14.63 -15.54
N ARG A 594 12.63 13.57 -15.60
CA ARG A 594 11.17 13.70 -15.68
C ARG A 594 10.59 14.29 -14.42
N MET A 595 10.99 13.82 -13.24
CA MET A 595 10.48 14.33 -11.96
C MET A 595 10.91 15.77 -11.68
N ASN A 596 12.05 16.23 -12.21
CA ASN A 596 12.44 17.65 -12.15
C ASN A 596 11.51 18.56 -12.96
N LYS A 597 10.72 17.99 -13.88
CA LYS A 597 9.67 18.70 -14.62
C LYS A 597 8.27 18.50 -14.02
N TYR A 598 8.17 18.01 -12.78
CA TYR A 598 6.89 17.70 -12.14
C TYR A 598 5.84 18.82 -12.23
N THR A 599 6.28 20.07 -12.09
CA THR A 599 5.46 21.29 -12.21
C THR A 599 4.84 21.52 -13.59
N ARG A 600 5.26 20.76 -14.61
CA ARG A 600 4.77 20.85 -16.00
C ARG A 600 3.74 19.78 -16.36
N TYR A 601 3.47 18.82 -15.47
CA TYR A 601 2.56 17.73 -15.79
C TYR A 601 1.11 18.03 -15.44
N ALA A 602 0.21 17.51 -16.26
CA ALA A 602 -1.16 17.19 -15.88
C ALA A 602 -1.32 15.67 -15.90
N THR A 603 -2.29 15.17 -15.15
CA THR A 603 -2.56 13.73 -15.07
C THR A 603 -4.07 13.50 -15.21
N ALA A 604 -4.42 12.42 -15.87
CA ALA A 604 -5.77 11.90 -15.99
C ALA A 604 -5.69 10.39 -16.23
N ALA A 605 -6.81 9.69 -16.11
CA ALA A 605 -6.81 8.24 -16.21
C ALA A 605 -8.08 7.74 -16.90
N PRO A 606 -7.98 6.84 -17.89
CA PRO A 606 -9.12 6.04 -18.30
C PRO A 606 -9.54 5.09 -17.18
N VAL A 607 -10.84 4.91 -17.02
CA VAL A 607 -11.47 4.04 -16.03
C VAL A 607 -12.42 3.10 -16.74
N VAL A 608 -12.24 1.80 -16.54
CA VAL A 608 -13.09 0.74 -17.10
C VAL A 608 -13.75 -0.01 -15.95
N GLY A 609 -15.09 -0.08 -15.95
CA GLY A 609 -15.81 -1.03 -15.11
C GLY A 609 -15.58 -2.43 -15.64
N SER A 610 -14.94 -3.30 -14.86
CA SER A 610 -14.61 -4.66 -15.26
C SER A 610 -15.83 -5.56 -15.26
N GLU A 611 -15.75 -6.63 -16.04
CA GLU A 611 -16.66 -7.75 -15.89
C GLU A 611 -16.58 -8.34 -14.46
N PRO A 612 -17.66 -8.96 -13.94
CA PRO A 612 -17.73 -9.52 -12.60
C PRO A 612 -17.19 -10.97 -12.57
N ASN A 613 -15.96 -11.18 -13.05
CA ASN A 613 -15.31 -12.48 -13.12
C ASN A 613 -14.34 -12.75 -11.95
N GLY A 614 -14.09 -11.76 -11.09
CA GLY A 614 -13.20 -11.90 -9.94
C GLY A 614 -13.84 -12.67 -8.78
N LYS A 615 -12.99 -13.10 -7.84
CA LYS A 615 -13.35 -13.82 -6.62
C LYS A 615 -12.53 -13.34 -5.42
N VAL A 616 -13.16 -13.38 -4.25
CA VAL A 616 -12.49 -13.30 -2.96
C VAL A 616 -12.41 -14.70 -2.37
N LYS A 617 -11.21 -15.14 -2.03
CA LYS A 617 -10.94 -16.45 -1.43
C LYS A 617 -10.25 -16.27 -0.08
N LEU A 618 -10.21 -17.34 0.71
CA LEU A 618 -9.30 -17.42 1.86
C LEU A 618 -8.02 -18.14 1.42
N SER A 619 -6.86 -17.59 1.79
CA SER A 619 -5.58 -18.28 1.65
C SER A 619 -5.47 -19.42 2.68
N LEU A 620 -4.43 -20.25 2.55
CA LEU A 620 -4.13 -21.32 3.51
C LEU A 620 -4.02 -20.83 4.96
N PHE A 621 -3.63 -19.57 5.16
CA PHE A 621 -3.50 -18.94 6.48
C PHE A 621 -4.76 -18.17 6.92
N GLY A 622 -5.87 -18.27 6.18
CA GLY A 622 -7.15 -17.64 6.52
C GLY A 622 -7.26 -16.14 6.19
N ASN A 623 -6.26 -15.55 5.53
CA ASN A 623 -6.32 -14.18 5.04
C ASN A 623 -7.13 -14.09 3.74
N THR A 624 -7.74 -12.94 3.47
CA THR A 624 -8.42 -12.71 2.19
C THR A 624 -7.41 -12.65 1.06
N SER A 625 -7.76 -13.25 -0.07
CA SER A 625 -7.00 -13.21 -1.32
C SER A 625 -7.92 -12.80 -2.46
N ILE A 626 -7.38 -12.02 -3.39
CA ILE A 626 -8.12 -11.49 -4.55
C ILE A 626 -7.65 -12.23 -5.80
N ASP A 627 -8.58 -12.92 -6.44
CA ASP A 627 -8.39 -13.66 -7.68
C ASP A 627 -9.17 -12.94 -8.78
N TYR A 628 -8.46 -12.35 -9.75
CA TYR A 628 -9.06 -11.54 -10.80
C TYR A 628 -8.13 -11.46 -12.00
N ASP A 629 -8.68 -11.75 -13.17
CA ASP A 629 -7.99 -11.57 -14.45
C ASP A 629 -8.76 -10.55 -15.30
N MET A 630 -8.03 -9.61 -15.92
CA MET A 630 -8.65 -8.65 -16.83
C MET A 630 -9.13 -9.35 -18.10
N THR A 631 -10.41 -9.15 -18.46
CA THR A 631 -10.96 -9.74 -19.68
C THR A 631 -10.39 -9.06 -20.94
N PRO A 632 -10.32 -9.76 -22.09
CA PRO A 632 -9.90 -9.14 -23.34
C PRO A 632 -10.78 -7.94 -23.76
N SER A 633 -12.06 -7.99 -23.41
CA SER A 633 -13.01 -6.89 -23.65
C SER A 633 -12.64 -5.66 -22.83
N ASP A 634 -12.40 -5.82 -21.54
CA ASP A 634 -12.02 -4.72 -20.64
C ASP A 634 -10.68 -4.12 -21.01
N PHE A 635 -9.72 -4.97 -21.36
CA PHE A 635 -8.40 -4.52 -21.82
C PHE A 635 -8.49 -3.71 -23.11
N LYS A 636 -9.35 -4.13 -24.06
CA LYS A 636 -9.63 -3.36 -25.28
C LYS A 636 -10.21 -1.99 -24.95
N LYS A 637 -11.25 -1.92 -24.10
CA LYS A 637 -11.86 -0.65 -23.67
C LYS A 637 -10.84 0.26 -22.99
N LEU A 638 -9.95 -0.29 -22.16
CA LEU A 638 -8.91 0.46 -21.47
C LEU A 638 -7.95 1.12 -22.47
N LYS A 639 -7.46 0.36 -23.47
CA LYS A 639 -6.59 0.91 -24.52
C LYS A 639 -7.27 2.00 -25.35
N GLU A 640 -8.56 1.87 -25.65
CA GLU A 640 -9.31 2.94 -26.33
C GLU A 640 -9.45 4.19 -25.45
N GLY A 641 -9.64 4.01 -24.15
CA GLY A 641 -9.59 5.10 -23.17
C GLY A 641 -8.23 5.80 -23.14
N MET A 642 -7.13 5.04 -23.16
CA MET A 642 -5.77 5.59 -23.22
C MET A 642 -5.54 6.42 -24.49
N LYS A 643 -5.96 5.91 -25.66
CA LYS A 643 -5.86 6.65 -26.93
C LYS A 643 -6.68 7.93 -26.92
N THR A 644 -7.89 7.88 -26.37
CA THR A 644 -8.75 9.06 -26.20
C THR A 644 -8.07 10.09 -25.31
N LEU A 645 -7.51 9.66 -24.20
CA LEU A 645 -6.80 10.53 -23.28
C LEU A 645 -5.57 11.20 -23.95
N CYS A 646 -4.80 10.46 -24.73
CA CYS A 646 -3.70 11.03 -25.51
C CYS A 646 -4.19 12.17 -26.40
N ARG A 647 -5.25 11.96 -27.18
CA ARG A 647 -5.82 13.00 -28.05
C ARG A 647 -6.27 14.23 -27.27
N VAL A 648 -6.93 14.03 -26.12
CA VAL A 648 -7.40 15.13 -25.27
C VAL A 648 -6.23 16.00 -24.81
N PHE A 649 -5.15 15.40 -24.31
CA PHE A 649 -3.99 16.15 -23.84
C PHE A 649 -3.21 16.82 -24.98
N LEU A 650 -3.04 16.15 -26.12
CA LEU A 650 -2.41 16.76 -27.30
C LEU A 650 -3.24 17.96 -27.83
N SER A 651 -4.56 17.83 -27.88
CA SER A 651 -5.49 18.93 -28.21
C SER A 651 -5.46 20.08 -27.20
N ALA A 652 -5.17 19.77 -25.93
CA ALA A 652 -4.96 20.75 -24.87
C ALA A 652 -3.61 21.49 -24.98
N GLY A 653 -2.72 21.06 -25.88
CA GLY A 653 -1.40 21.66 -26.11
C GLY A 653 -0.28 21.04 -25.27
N ALA A 654 -0.38 19.77 -24.90
CA ALA A 654 0.75 19.03 -24.32
C ALA A 654 1.84 18.77 -25.37
N ASP A 655 3.10 18.87 -24.97
CA ASP A 655 4.27 18.52 -25.81
C ASP A 655 4.33 17.01 -26.05
N CYS A 656 3.95 16.22 -25.04
CA CYS A 656 3.81 14.79 -25.15
C CYS A 656 2.94 14.20 -24.03
N VAL A 657 2.48 12.98 -24.25
CA VAL A 657 1.79 12.15 -23.26
C VAL A 657 2.64 10.91 -22.96
N LEU A 658 2.71 10.57 -21.68
CA LEU A 658 3.46 9.49 -21.07
C LEU A 658 2.47 8.48 -20.46
N PRO A 659 2.07 7.43 -21.20
CA PRO A 659 1.27 6.34 -20.64
C PRO A 659 2.03 5.64 -19.50
N SER A 660 1.37 5.12 -18.46
CA SER A 660 2.09 4.42 -17.37
C SER A 660 2.53 3.00 -17.72
N SER A 661 3.18 2.86 -18.87
CA SER A 661 3.92 1.68 -19.28
C SER A 661 5.24 1.59 -18.54
N TYR A 662 5.69 0.36 -18.33
CA TYR A 662 7.03 0.12 -17.76
C TYR A 662 8.16 0.32 -18.77
N ASP A 663 7.84 0.27 -20.06
CA ASP A 663 8.76 0.63 -21.14
C ASP A 663 8.62 2.11 -21.47
N ASP A 664 9.69 2.69 -22.00
CA ASP A 664 9.70 4.10 -22.37
C ASP A 664 8.80 4.36 -23.59
N MET A 665 7.65 4.99 -23.35
CA MET A 665 6.62 5.27 -24.33
C MET A 665 6.25 6.76 -24.31
N VAL A 666 6.61 7.45 -25.39
CA VAL A 666 6.30 8.87 -25.58
C VAL A 666 5.37 9.03 -26.79
N ILE A 667 4.22 9.67 -26.57
CA ILE A 667 3.20 9.97 -27.57
C ILE A 667 3.22 11.48 -27.83
N LYS A 668 3.56 11.90 -29.05
CA LYS A 668 3.61 13.33 -29.45
C LYS A 668 2.56 13.70 -30.48
N SER A 669 1.91 12.71 -31.08
CA SER A 669 1.00 12.88 -32.21
C SER A 669 0.04 11.70 -32.34
N ASP A 670 -1.01 11.85 -33.15
CA ASP A 670 -1.95 10.77 -33.45
C ASP A 670 -1.27 9.56 -34.13
N SER A 671 -0.22 9.77 -34.92
CA SER A 671 0.56 8.67 -35.51
C SER A 671 1.27 7.80 -34.47
N ASP A 672 1.59 8.34 -33.29
CA ASP A 672 2.21 7.58 -32.20
C ASP A 672 1.22 6.66 -31.47
N LEU A 673 -0.10 6.84 -31.64
CA LEU A 673 -1.11 6.08 -30.89
C LEU A 673 -1.03 4.56 -31.16
N SER A 674 -0.51 4.16 -32.31
CA SER A 674 -0.23 2.76 -32.63
C SER A 674 0.74 2.09 -31.64
N LYS A 675 1.60 2.87 -30.94
CA LYS A 675 2.49 2.37 -29.88
C LYS A 675 1.70 1.74 -28.73
N ILE A 676 0.52 2.25 -28.39
CA ILE A 676 -0.33 1.66 -27.35
C ILE A 676 -0.67 0.21 -27.73
N ASP A 677 -1.08 -0.05 -28.97
CA ASP A 677 -1.40 -1.42 -29.40
C ASP A 677 -0.15 -2.28 -29.63
N ASN A 678 0.96 -1.68 -30.04
CA ASN A 678 2.19 -2.38 -30.40
C ASN A 678 3.05 -2.76 -29.20
N MET A 679 3.02 -1.97 -28.12
CA MET A 679 3.86 -2.18 -26.95
C MET A 679 3.08 -2.69 -25.74
N ILE A 680 1.78 -2.38 -25.60
CA ILE A 680 0.94 -2.89 -24.51
C ILE A 680 0.17 -4.10 -25.03
N LYS A 681 0.79 -5.27 -24.88
CA LYS A 681 0.26 -6.56 -25.35
C LYS A 681 -0.51 -7.29 -24.27
N VAL A 682 -0.13 -7.11 -23.02
CA VAL A 682 -0.74 -7.72 -21.85
C VAL A 682 -0.93 -6.70 -20.72
N PRO A 683 -1.86 -6.93 -19.76
CA PRO A 683 -2.07 -6.03 -18.62
C PRO A 683 -0.80 -5.68 -17.85
N GLN A 684 0.18 -6.59 -17.76
CA GLN A 684 1.44 -6.42 -17.04
C GLN A 684 2.42 -5.42 -17.68
N ASP A 685 2.13 -4.95 -18.90
CA ASP A 685 2.96 -3.94 -19.59
C ASP A 685 2.71 -2.53 -19.05
N ILE A 686 1.65 -2.34 -18.26
CA ILE A 686 1.23 -1.07 -17.66
C ILE A 686 0.94 -1.21 -16.17
N SER A 687 0.99 -0.11 -15.45
CA SER A 687 0.53 -0.06 -14.05
C SER A 687 -1.00 0.00 -14.00
N LEU A 688 -1.62 -0.93 -13.27
CA LEU A 688 -3.06 -0.98 -13.04
C LEU A 688 -3.38 -0.80 -11.55
N SER A 689 -4.44 -0.05 -11.27
CA SER A 689 -4.96 0.09 -9.92
C SER A 689 -6.47 0.21 -9.90
N SER A 690 -7.07 -0.03 -8.73
CA SER A 690 -8.47 0.28 -8.45
C SER A 690 -8.65 0.68 -7.00
N ALA A 691 -9.40 1.76 -6.78
CA ALA A 691 -9.93 2.14 -5.47
C ALA A 691 -11.40 1.70 -5.28
N HIS A 692 -11.96 0.96 -6.23
CA HIS A 692 -13.39 0.66 -6.31
C HIS A 692 -13.66 -0.85 -6.43
N PRO A 693 -13.18 -1.69 -5.50
CA PRO A 693 -13.58 -3.10 -5.46
C PRO A 693 -15.09 -3.19 -5.16
N GLN A 694 -15.80 -3.97 -5.95
CA GLN A 694 -17.25 -4.12 -5.95
C GLN A 694 -17.61 -5.59 -6.13
N GLY A 695 -18.77 -6.02 -5.63
CA GLY A 695 -19.15 -7.43 -5.68
C GLY A 695 -18.39 -8.29 -4.66
N GLY A 696 -18.60 -9.60 -4.71
CA GLY A 696 -18.16 -10.55 -3.69
C GLY A 696 -19.35 -11.19 -2.97
N ASN A 697 -20.41 -10.43 -2.66
CA ASN A 697 -21.60 -10.94 -1.99
C ASN A 697 -22.86 -10.46 -2.74
N PRO A 698 -23.03 -10.83 -4.02
CA PRO A 698 -24.01 -10.23 -4.92
C PRO A 698 -25.44 -10.27 -4.36
N LEU A 699 -26.16 -9.17 -4.51
CA LEU A 699 -27.60 -9.05 -4.31
C LEU A 699 -28.33 -9.84 -5.38
N SER A 700 -29.25 -10.73 -5.02
CA SER A 700 -30.22 -11.34 -5.93
C SER A 700 -31.18 -12.27 -5.17
N ASP A 701 -32.45 -12.26 -5.55
CA ASP A 701 -33.42 -13.26 -5.09
C ASP A 701 -33.26 -14.62 -5.81
N ILE A 702 -32.52 -14.66 -6.92
CA ILE A 702 -32.12 -15.91 -7.59
C ILE A 702 -31.00 -16.55 -6.78
N LYS A 703 -31.30 -17.66 -6.11
CA LYS A 703 -30.40 -18.31 -5.13
C LYS A 703 -29.08 -18.80 -5.73
N GLU A 704 -29.05 -19.07 -7.03
CA GLU A 704 -27.86 -19.50 -7.77
C GLU A 704 -26.90 -18.33 -8.04
N ILE A 705 -27.38 -17.10 -7.93
CA ILE A 705 -26.61 -15.87 -8.14
C ILE A 705 -26.33 -15.18 -6.81
N GLY A 706 -27.35 -14.98 -5.99
CA GLY A 706 -27.31 -14.12 -4.81
C GLY A 706 -26.58 -14.75 -3.63
N ALA A 707 -25.72 -13.96 -2.99
CA ALA A 707 -25.28 -14.19 -1.62
C ALA A 707 -26.27 -13.59 -0.60
N VAL A 708 -26.91 -12.48 -0.99
CA VAL A 708 -27.95 -11.80 -0.21
C VAL A 708 -29.23 -11.61 -1.03
N ASP A 709 -30.38 -11.64 -0.37
CA ASP A 709 -31.70 -11.38 -0.96
C ASP A 709 -31.98 -9.87 -1.13
N THR A 710 -33.05 -9.48 -1.81
CA THR A 710 -33.42 -8.06 -2.00
C THR A 710 -33.84 -7.31 -0.72
N ASN A 711 -33.95 -8.03 0.41
CA ASN A 711 -34.04 -7.46 1.76
C ASN A 711 -32.66 -7.36 2.44
N PHE A 712 -31.58 -7.52 1.68
CA PHE A 712 -30.18 -7.45 2.11
C PHE A 712 -29.79 -8.53 3.12
N ARG A 713 -30.61 -9.58 3.30
CA ARG A 713 -30.31 -10.70 4.21
C ARG A 713 -29.42 -11.70 3.51
N VAL A 714 -28.43 -12.21 4.22
CA VAL A 714 -27.65 -13.37 3.78
C VAL A 714 -28.58 -14.56 3.61
N HIS A 715 -28.56 -15.19 2.44
CA HIS A 715 -29.44 -16.32 2.14
C HIS A 715 -29.31 -17.43 3.19
N GLY A 716 -30.42 -17.78 3.83
CA GLY A 716 -30.48 -18.80 4.89
C GLY A 716 -30.34 -18.24 6.31
N PHE A 717 -30.26 -16.92 6.48
CA PHE A 717 -30.23 -16.27 7.79
C PHE A 717 -31.40 -15.32 7.99
N ASP A 718 -31.84 -15.19 9.25
CA ASP A 718 -32.96 -14.33 9.63
C ASP A 718 -32.51 -12.97 10.16
N ASN A 719 -31.26 -12.87 10.63
CA ASN A 719 -30.75 -11.70 11.34
C ASN A 719 -29.33 -11.25 10.92
N LEU A 720 -28.87 -11.71 9.75
CA LEU A 720 -27.55 -11.38 9.20
C LEU A 720 -27.69 -10.71 7.83
N TYR A 721 -27.15 -9.50 7.70
CA TYR A 721 -27.31 -8.65 6.53
C TYR A 721 -25.96 -8.19 5.97
N VAL A 722 -25.94 -7.78 4.70
CA VAL A 722 -24.79 -7.12 4.06
C VAL A 722 -25.29 -5.92 3.27
N CYS A 723 -24.66 -4.76 3.41
CA CYS A 723 -25.14 -3.53 2.75
C CYS A 723 -24.02 -2.59 2.26
N ASP A 724 -22.89 -3.15 1.81
CA ASP A 724 -21.76 -2.39 1.24
C ASP A 724 -21.50 -2.71 -0.25
N ALA A 725 -20.40 -2.21 -0.80
CA ALA A 725 -20.02 -2.45 -2.19
C ALA A 725 -19.96 -3.93 -2.60
N SER A 726 -19.85 -4.87 -1.65
CA SER A 726 -19.87 -6.30 -1.95
C SER A 726 -21.18 -6.79 -2.55
N ILE A 727 -22.28 -6.06 -2.32
CA ILE A 727 -23.60 -6.50 -2.79
C ILE A 727 -23.84 -6.20 -4.26
N PHE A 728 -22.95 -5.47 -4.93
CA PHE A 728 -23.13 -5.09 -6.32
C PHE A 728 -22.99 -6.31 -7.23
N PRO A 729 -24.05 -6.72 -7.96
CA PRO A 729 -23.98 -7.90 -8.83
C PRO A 729 -23.08 -7.71 -10.07
N THR A 730 -22.87 -6.46 -10.48
CA THR A 730 -21.94 -5.99 -11.52
C THR A 730 -21.36 -4.64 -11.10
N GLY A 731 -20.23 -4.23 -11.68
CA GLY A 731 -19.62 -2.93 -11.39
C GLY A 731 -20.43 -1.76 -11.95
N VAL A 732 -20.46 -0.62 -11.25
CA VAL A 732 -21.26 0.56 -11.65
C VAL A 732 -20.56 1.51 -12.65
N MET A 733 -19.30 1.24 -13.02
CA MET A 733 -18.44 2.02 -13.94
C MET A 733 -18.11 3.47 -13.52
N VAL A 734 -18.90 4.07 -12.63
CA VAL A 734 -18.66 5.38 -12.01
C VAL A 734 -18.12 5.23 -10.58
N ASN A 735 -17.69 6.32 -9.94
CA ASN A 735 -17.32 6.27 -8.52
C ASN A 735 -18.51 5.75 -7.67
N PRO A 736 -18.35 4.63 -6.92
CA PRO A 736 -19.47 3.97 -6.28
C PRO A 736 -19.87 4.58 -4.93
N GLN A 737 -19.19 5.64 -4.44
CA GLN A 737 -19.42 6.17 -3.09
C GLN A 737 -20.91 6.42 -2.81
N LEU A 738 -21.58 7.18 -3.67
CA LEU A 738 -22.96 7.56 -3.45
C LEU A 738 -23.90 6.39 -3.69
N SER A 739 -23.63 5.51 -4.68
CA SER A 739 -24.31 4.22 -4.85
C SER A 739 -24.31 3.38 -3.57
N ILE A 740 -23.16 3.25 -2.92
CA ILE A 740 -23.01 2.50 -1.65
C ILE A 740 -23.85 3.14 -0.55
N MET A 741 -23.77 4.46 -0.39
CA MET A 741 -24.51 5.17 0.67
C MET A 741 -26.02 5.13 0.45
N GLY A 742 -26.49 5.33 -0.79
CA GLY A 742 -27.91 5.26 -1.13
C GLY A 742 -28.50 3.87 -0.87
N LEU A 743 -27.79 2.82 -1.31
CA LEU A 743 -28.20 1.44 -1.05
C LEU A 743 -28.11 1.05 0.43
N ALA A 744 -27.13 1.57 1.18
CA ALA A 744 -27.07 1.35 2.62
C ALA A 744 -28.24 2.02 3.37
N ASN A 745 -28.69 3.20 2.93
CA ASN A 745 -29.89 3.84 3.47
C ASN A 745 -31.15 3.02 3.13
N TYR A 746 -31.28 2.57 1.87
CA TYR A 746 -32.35 1.67 1.44
C TYR A 746 -32.37 0.38 2.26
N ALA A 747 -31.21 -0.24 2.48
CA ALA A 747 -31.07 -1.44 3.30
C ALA A 747 -31.48 -1.20 4.74
N ALA A 748 -31.04 -0.10 5.36
CA ALA A 748 -31.36 0.25 6.74
C ALA A 748 -32.87 0.41 6.95
N ASP A 749 -33.59 1.00 5.99
CA ASP A 749 -35.05 1.09 6.01
C ASP A 749 -35.70 -0.29 5.96
N LYS A 750 -35.26 -1.17 5.04
CA LYS A 750 -35.73 -2.55 4.95
C LYS A 750 -35.44 -3.37 6.20
N ILE A 751 -34.28 -3.18 6.80
CA ILE A 751 -33.89 -3.86 8.04
C ILE A 751 -34.77 -3.36 9.21
N SER A 752 -35.05 -2.06 9.28
CA SER A 752 -35.91 -1.46 10.30
C SER A 752 -37.36 -1.97 10.22
N GLU A 753 -37.90 -2.21 9.01
CA GLU A 753 -39.24 -2.81 8.82
C GLU A 753 -39.36 -4.22 9.44
N ASN A 754 -38.23 -4.90 9.70
CA ASN A 754 -38.17 -6.30 10.17
C ASN A 754 -37.75 -6.45 11.65
N ILE A 755 -37.53 -5.36 12.39
CA ILE A 755 -37.07 -5.33 13.79
C ILE A 755 -38.05 -4.55 14.65
#